data_AF-A0A0D2GYI1-F1
#
_entry.id   AF-A0A0D2GYI1-F1
#
_cell.length_a   1.000
_cell.length_b   1.000
_cell.length_c   1.000
_cell.angle_alpha   90.00
_cell.angle_beta   90.00
_cell.angle_gamma   90.00
#
_symmetry.space_group_name_H-M   'P 1'
#
loop_
_entity.id
_entity.type
_entity.pdbx_description
1 polymer ?
#
loop_
_entity_poly.entity_id
_entity_poly.type
_entity_poly.pdbx_seq_one_letter_code
_entity_poly.pdbx_strand_id
1 'polypeptide(L)'
;MSQDELCTVSRDRVRSIYLDGLKWKSGNPKGIPPTFLPRDTSYHSDKDLLISFTSEQANRRARDWCQAYYYAAQDPEHHIHLLDRAVGALLRCNFEGVLSEDAIITQTCALLSRLPRTPQLPASISAQFNGAALPWLYFRARHSGCVRLDRASWHELLVTNWVDTSSIRLALTIVQIRDEMIDTTQTFVDTLAELTATAFDLSAKTKDTADHRHWLVAKSFLWTCWCRSLMLHFHYHLGMQLRAGYDAERNESLNMRQPLPGHDGETPNSLEALPQYMCKWAFALLRLDRASIGQDFRDFRRRFGAMFNDKPARCILSSSQACNGQGPEHCQRFTGMTIVDQSAHDFRCNGGCDKMFWDEYSYRNIEGARAVSVKDSDNVAIRYCQASSRTLSVSHVWAHGAGGRPHTGMNACLHARLIQLAHENKCDSYWMDTSCIPENHDLRAEAIANINKIFTISRMTLIWDRDIMSIDISDGSIETWETLLSTLLVCDWNVRSWTLLESMRARHTVHLLCKYNRIISVKECLTKVHEQGSMAIANLFLTHQQLLPAQPPSPFDKNPRGDIARRRDGYISVEESICLLAYRHASRPGDSTVIMSLLHDTTPAYTAEMFWKSKINSIIHTGVLFSSLPRLQCKGFGWAPAQPEVSRLTTTSTTSSNATSLLSSPLHLVYDGAGTSVALITDKGLDATFTTFEVSGPSPSGFPASVKAFKDTFARGDRKGVDCPSRRAWEEFKLHKYRHARFVLAAKVVASSGYYVYRGPRHGTVFGVVGSNDKAHKIWHWLGVFEWDAAAPWPPMRREVEDIFLV
;
A
#
# COMPACT_ATOMS: atom_id res chain seq x y z
N MET A 1 -30.08 -5.89 28.51
CA MET A 1 -29.37 -4.73 27.94
C MET A 1 -30.28 -4.07 26.94
N SER A 2 -30.37 -2.74 26.93
CA SER A 2 -31.04 -2.05 25.83
C SER A 2 -30.25 -2.31 24.53
N GLN A 3 -30.91 -2.33 23.37
CA GLN A 3 -30.19 -2.46 22.08
C GLN A 3 -29.16 -1.33 21.86
N ASP A 4 -29.35 -0.19 22.53
CA ASP A 4 -28.43 0.93 22.53
C ASP A 4 -27.11 0.66 23.29
N GLU A 5 -27.15 -0.10 24.39
CA GLU A 5 -25.95 -0.53 25.15
C GLU A 5 -25.10 -1.56 24.39
N LEU A 6 -25.70 -2.34 23.49
CA LEU A 6 -25.00 -3.39 22.73
C LEU A 6 -23.94 -2.82 21.75
N CYS A 7 -24.00 -1.53 21.43
CA CYS A 7 -23.22 -0.93 20.35
C CYS A 7 -22.07 -0.03 20.81
N THR A 8 -21.87 0.15 22.12
CA THR A 8 -20.71 0.84 22.68
C THR A 8 -19.80 -0.17 23.35
N VAL A 9 -18.49 0.02 23.21
CA VAL A 9 -17.51 -0.76 23.99
C VAL A 9 -17.69 -0.38 25.45
N SER A 10 -18.40 -1.21 26.21
CA SER A 10 -18.57 -0.97 27.64
C SER A 10 -17.28 -1.31 28.38
N ARG A 11 -16.89 -0.44 29.32
CA ARG A 11 -15.73 -0.68 30.20
C ARG A 11 -15.84 -2.00 30.94
N ASP A 12 -17.05 -2.38 31.35
CA ASP A 12 -17.30 -3.63 32.07
C ASP A 12 -17.06 -4.86 31.19
N ARG A 13 -17.40 -4.83 29.89
CA ARG A 13 -17.11 -5.95 28.99
C ARG A 13 -15.61 -6.07 28.72
N VAL A 14 -14.91 -4.95 28.52
CA VAL A 14 -13.45 -4.95 28.39
C VAL A 14 -12.79 -5.48 29.66
N ARG A 15 -13.26 -5.04 30.84
CA ARG A 15 -12.80 -5.53 32.14
C ARG A 15 -13.03 -7.04 32.29
N SER A 16 -14.23 -7.53 31.97
CA SER A 16 -14.53 -8.97 32.05
C SER A 16 -13.58 -9.78 31.18
N ILE A 17 -13.38 -9.38 29.92
CA ILE A 17 -12.48 -10.09 28.99
C ILE A 17 -11.02 -10.04 29.48
N TYR A 18 -10.59 -8.92 30.06
CA TYR A 18 -9.26 -8.80 30.65
C TYR A 18 -9.08 -9.73 31.85
N LEU A 19 -10.03 -9.73 32.79
CA LEU A 19 -10.02 -10.60 33.98
C LEU A 19 -10.07 -12.09 33.59
N ASP A 20 -10.81 -12.46 32.55
CA ASP A 20 -10.84 -13.83 32.03
C ASP A 20 -9.47 -14.27 31.49
N GLY A 21 -8.76 -13.37 30.81
CA GLY A 21 -7.38 -13.61 30.36
C GLY A 21 -6.38 -13.78 31.52
N LEU A 22 -6.54 -13.02 32.61
CA LEU A 22 -5.72 -13.18 33.83
C LEU A 22 -6.01 -14.52 34.53
N LYS A 23 -7.29 -14.89 34.68
CA LYS A 23 -7.70 -16.16 35.31
C LYS A 23 -7.13 -17.37 34.57
N TRP A 24 -7.15 -17.35 33.24
CA TRP A 24 -6.65 -18.47 32.44
C TRP A 24 -5.16 -18.73 32.67
N LYS A 25 -4.34 -17.68 32.85
CA LYS A 25 -2.93 -17.80 33.25
C LYS A 25 -2.78 -18.47 34.62
N SER A 26 -3.57 -18.06 35.61
CA SER A 26 -3.52 -18.64 36.96
C SER A 26 -3.90 -20.13 37.00
N GLY A 27 -4.76 -20.58 36.07
CA GLY A 27 -5.17 -21.98 35.94
C GLY A 27 -4.17 -22.88 35.21
N ASN A 28 -3.10 -22.33 34.61
CA ASN A 28 -2.12 -23.09 33.83
C ASN A 28 -0.68 -22.81 34.32
N PRO A 29 -0.29 -23.30 35.52
CA PRO A 29 0.99 -22.98 36.14
C PRO A 29 2.21 -23.63 35.46
N LYS A 30 2.01 -24.62 34.58
CA LYS A 30 3.11 -25.29 33.86
C LYS A 30 3.35 -24.60 32.51
N GLY A 31 4.38 -23.76 32.47
CA GLY A 31 4.77 -22.97 31.29
C GLY A 31 4.08 -21.60 31.26
N ILE A 32 4.77 -20.58 30.75
CA ILE A 32 4.15 -19.28 30.46
C ILE A 32 3.46 -19.45 29.10
N PRO A 33 2.12 -19.53 29.04
CA PRO A 33 1.45 -19.62 27.77
C PRO A 33 1.67 -18.31 27.00
N PRO A 34 1.83 -18.34 25.66
CA PRO A 34 2.16 -17.13 24.91
C PRO A 34 0.99 -16.12 24.98
N THR A 35 1.31 -14.84 25.01
CA THR A 35 0.33 -13.75 25.22
C THR A 35 -0.81 -13.74 24.20
N PHE A 36 -0.55 -14.25 22.98
CA PHE A 36 -1.51 -14.27 21.87
C PHE A 36 -1.51 -15.67 21.24
N LEU A 37 -2.67 -16.34 21.25
CA LEU A 37 -2.86 -17.72 20.78
C LEU A 37 -4.00 -17.78 19.75
N PRO A 38 -3.69 -17.58 18.46
CA PRO A 38 -4.66 -17.77 17.39
C PRO A 38 -4.89 -19.26 17.11
N ARG A 39 -6.11 -19.62 16.72
CA ARG A 39 -6.40 -20.89 16.06
C ARG A 39 -6.23 -20.73 14.56
N ASP A 40 -5.68 -21.75 13.95
CA ASP A 40 -5.51 -21.85 12.50
C ASP A 40 -6.31 -23.06 11.97
N THR A 41 -6.74 -22.99 10.72
CA THR A 41 -7.43 -24.11 10.04
C THR A 41 -6.43 -25.21 9.65
N SER A 42 -5.19 -24.83 9.34
CA SER A 42 -4.10 -25.65 8.81
C SER A 42 -3.23 -26.28 9.89
N TYR A 43 -3.27 -25.79 11.13
CA TYR A 43 -2.62 -26.48 12.24
C TYR A 43 -3.32 -26.28 13.58
N HIS A 44 -3.00 -27.14 14.53
CA HIS A 44 -3.43 -27.05 15.92
C HIS A 44 -2.24 -27.29 16.85
N SER A 45 -1.93 -26.32 17.70
CA SER A 45 -0.96 -26.48 18.77
C SER A 45 -1.67 -26.81 20.09
N ASP A 46 -1.38 -27.96 20.68
CA ASP A 46 -1.77 -28.29 22.05
C ASP A 46 -0.53 -28.63 22.88
N LYS A 47 -0.20 -27.77 23.85
CA LYS A 47 0.88 -27.81 24.87
C LYS A 47 2.28 -28.24 24.42
N ASP A 48 2.43 -29.36 23.73
CA ASP A 48 3.68 -29.95 23.23
C ASP A 48 3.58 -30.51 21.78
N LEU A 49 2.39 -30.57 21.17
CA LEU A 49 2.16 -31.14 19.84
C LEU A 49 1.66 -30.08 18.85
N LEU A 50 2.41 -29.88 17.78
CA LEU A 50 1.96 -29.17 16.58
C LEU A 50 1.39 -30.19 15.60
N ILE A 51 0.07 -30.18 15.44
CA ILE A 51 -0.64 -31.01 14.47
C ILE A 51 -0.87 -30.18 13.22
N SER A 52 -0.17 -30.49 12.13
CA SER A 52 -0.44 -29.90 10.81
C SER A 52 -1.52 -30.72 10.09
N PHE A 53 -2.47 -30.04 9.48
CA PHE A 53 -3.56 -30.60 8.71
C PHE A 53 -3.25 -30.54 7.21
N THR A 54 -3.73 -31.51 6.45
CA THR A 54 -3.73 -31.41 4.98
C THR A 54 -4.65 -30.28 4.52
N SER A 55 -4.46 -29.79 3.28
CA SER A 55 -5.36 -28.77 2.71
C SER A 55 -6.83 -29.20 2.69
N GLU A 56 -7.11 -30.50 2.51
CA GLU A 56 -8.48 -31.03 2.60
C GLU A 56 -9.04 -30.96 4.03
N GLN A 57 -8.23 -31.33 5.01
CA GLN A 57 -8.61 -31.26 6.43
C GLN A 57 -8.80 -29.81 6.88
N ALA A 58 -7.92 -28.89 6.46
CA ALA A 58 -8.05 -27.46 6.74
C ALA A 58 -9.35 -26.89 6.16
N ASN A 59 -9.65 -27.22 4.89
CA ASN A 59 -10.92 -26.84 4.24
C ASN A 59 -12.15 -27.41 4.98
N ARG A 60 -12.08 -28.66 5.46
CA ARG A 60 -13.17 -29.28 6.24
C ARG A 60 -13.38 -28.53 7.54
N ARG A 61 -12.31 -28.24 8.28
CA ARG A 61 -12.35 -27.47 9.53
C ARG A 61 -12.93 -26.08 9.32
N ALA A 62 -12.52 -25.38 8.26
CA ALA A 62 -13.07 -24.08 7.90
C ALA A 62 -14.59 -24.15 7.67
N ARG A 63 -15.06 -25.17 6.94
CA ARG A 63 -16.50 -25.40 6.72
C ARG A 63 -17.24 -25.70 8.02
N ASP A 64 -16.69 -26.55 8.89
CA ASP A 64 -17.29 -26.89 10.17
C ASP A 64 -17.45 -25.65 11.07
N TRP A 65 -16.45 -24.77 11.10
CA TRP A 65 -16.52 -23.51 11.84
C TRP A 65 -17.53 -22.55 11.22
N CYS A 66 -17.56 -22.41 9.89
CA CYS A 66 -18.56 -21.61 9.20
C CYS A 66 -19.98 -22.12 9.44
N GLN A 67 -20.17 -23.45 9.54
CA GLN A 67 -21.46 -24.04 9.87
C GLN A 67 -21.92 -23.66 11.28
N ALA A 68 -21.00 -23.61 12.26
CA ALA A 68 -21.31 -23.11 13.60
C ALA A 68 -21.74 -21.63 13.60
N TYR A 69 -21.12 -20.78 12.76
CA TYR A 69 -21.54 -19.39 12.61
C TYR A 69 -22.89 -19.25 11.94
N TYR A 70 -23.18 -20.10 10.94
CA TYR A 70 -24.50 -20.19 10.33
C TYR A 70 -25.57 -20.54 11.37
N TYR A 71 -25.35 -21.57 12.21
CA TYR A 71 -26.30 -21.93 13.27
C TYR A 71 -26.46 -20.82 14.32
N ALA A 72 -25.38 -20.16 14.71
CA ALA A 72 -25.45 -19.01 15.61
C ALA A 72 -26.31 -17.86 15.03
N ALA A 73 -26.27 -17.65 13.71
CA ALA A 73 -27.05 -16.62 13.04
C ALA A 73 -28.55 -16.94 12.91
N GLN A 74 -28.97 -18.19 13.15
CA GLN A 74 -30.37 -18.61 13.07
C GLN A 74 -31.25 -18.08 14.21
N ASP A 75 -30.67 -17.73 15.36
CA ASP A 75 -31.39 -17.22 16.53
C ASP A 75 -31.43 -15.68 16.47
N PRO A 76 -32.55 -15.04 16.05
CA PRO A 76 -32.58 -13.59 15.91
C PRO A 76 -32.45 -12.86 17.25
N GLU A 77 -32.76 -13.48 18.38
CA GLU A 77 -32.69 -12.87 19.71
C GLU A 77 -31.26 -12.92 20.28
N HIS A 78 -30.55 -14.03 20.08
CA HIS A 78 -29.23 -14.27 20.69
C HIS A 78 -28.06 -14.35 19.71
N HIS A 79 -28.30 -14.16 18.40
CA HIS A 79 -27.29 -14.34 17.35
C HIS A 79 -25.96 -13.64 17.64
N ILE A 80 -25.98 -12.41 18.15
CA ILE A 80 -24.76 -11.64 18.42
C ILE A 80 -23.88 -12.36 19.44
N HIS A 81 -24.46 -12.78 20.57
CA HIS A 81 -23.71 -13.43 21.64
C HIS A 81 -23.21 -14.83 21.20
N LEU A 82 -24.01 -15.55 20.41
CA LEU A 82 -23.62 -16.85 19.86
C LEU A 82 -22.48 -16.71 18.84
N LEU A 83 -22.57 -15.74 17.92
CA LEU A 83 -21.53 -15.43 16.94
C LEU A 83 -20.25 -14.93 17.63
N ASP A 84 -20.36 -14.02 18.59
CA ASP A 84 -19.25 -13.47 19.36
C ASP A 84 -18.52 -14.56 20.14
N ARG A 85 -19.25 -15.49 20.76
CA ARG A 85 -18.67 -16.65 21.44
C ARG A 85 -17.97 -17.58 20.46
N ALA A 86 -18.58 -17.86 19.31
CA ALA A 86 -18.04 -18.78 18.32
C ALA A 86 -16.77 -18.24 17.64
N VAL A 87 -16.77 -16.97 17.21
CA VAL A 87 -15.58 -16.30 16.64
C VAL A 87 -14.54 -16.00 17.72
N GLY A 88 -14.99 -15.59 18.91
CA GLY A 88 -14.12 -15.40 20.07
C GLY A 88 -13.37 -16.66 20.50
N ALA A 89 -13.82 -17.86 20.12
CA ALA A 89 -13.09 -19.10 20.38
C ALA A 89 -11.84 -19.27 19.50
N LEU A 90 -11.69 -18.47 18.43
CA LEU A 90 -10.53 -18.48 17.53
C LEU A 90 -9.30 -17.82 18.14
N LEU A 91 -9.45 -16.94 19.12
CA LEU A 91 -8.34 -16.20 19.70
C LEU A 91 -8.37 -16.30 21.22
N ARG A 92 -7.28 -16.78 21.82
CA ARG A 92 -7.05 -16.70 23.27
C ARG A 92 -5.89 -15.74 23.56
N CYS A 93 -6.02 -14.94 24.60
CA CYS A 93 -4.96 -14.02 25.04
C CYS A 93 -4.69 -14.16 26.53
N ASN A 94 -3.43 -14.00 26.91
CA ASN A 94 -2.94 -14.20 28.27
C ASN A 94 -2.24 -12.94 28.75
N PHE A 95 -2.84 -12.25 29.70
CA PHE A 95 -2.34 -10.96 30.15
C PHE A 95 -1.41 -11.11 31.36
N GLU A 96 -0.39 -10.26 31.45
CA GLU A 96 0.59 -10.36 32.54
C GLU A 96 0.10 -9.75 33.85
N GLY A 97 -0.82 -8.78 33.80
CA GLY A 97 -1.32 -8.10 34.99
C GLY A 97 -0.33 -7.09 35.60
N VAL A 98 0.72 -6.70 34.88
CA VAL A 98 1.78 -5.81 35.39
C VAL A 98 1.34 -4.35 35.50
N LEU A 99 0.45 -3.91 34.61
CA LEU A 99 -0.05 -2.53 34.60
C LEU A 99 -1.35 -2.42 35.39
N SER A 100 -1.68 -1.20 35.83
CA SER A 100 -2.97 -0.89 36.46
C SER A 100 -4.13 -1.34 35.59
N GLU A 101 -5.05 -2.12 36.17
CA GLU A 101 -6.28 -2.57 35.49
C GLU A 101 -7.02 -1.37 34.89
N ASP A 102 -7.30 -0.35 35.71
CA ASP A 102 -8.07 0.82 35.25
C ASP A 102 -7.40 1.54 34.07
N ALA A 103 -6.07 1.63 34.08
CA ALA A 103 -5.31 2.22 32.98
C ALA A 103 -5.43 1.39 31.69
N ILE A 104 -5.28 0.06 31.77
CA ILE A 104 -5.43 -0.85 30.62
C ILE A 104 -6.84 -0.73 30.04
N ILE A 105 -7.87 -0.80 30.88
CA ILE A 105 -9.26 -0.74 30.42
C ILE A 105 -9.54 0.60 29.75
N THR A 106 -9.08 1.70 30.35
CA THR A 106 -9.26 3.05 29.79
C THR A 106 -8.57 3.20 28.43
N GLN A 107 -7.30 2.80 28.32
CA GLN A 107 -6.53 2.89 27.08
C GLN A 107 -7.09 1.98 25.99
N THR A 108 -7.57 0.78 26.35
CA THR A 108 -8.19 -0.15 25.40
C THR A 108 -9.51 0.40 24.86
N CYS A 109 -10.36 0.97 25.73
CA CYS A 109 -11.60 1.60 25.28
C CYS A 109 -11.32 2.79 24.35
N ALA A 110 -10.30 3.61 24.67
CA ALA A 110 -9.86 4.72 23.84
C ALA A 110 -9.25 4.27 22.50
N LEU A 111 -8.58 3.11 22.45
CA LEU A 111 -8.09 2.53 21.19
C LEU A 111 -9.25 2.06 20.32
N LEU A 112 -10.19 1.32 20.89
CA LEU A 112 -11.34 0.76 20.17
C LEU A 112 -12.31 1.83 19.68
N SER A 113 -12.45 2.95 20.39
CA SER A 113 -13.33 4.06 19.97
C SER A 113 -12.86 4.77 18.69
N ARG A 114 -11.61 4.55 18.26
CA ARG A 114 -11.02 5.12 17.05
C ARG A 114 -11.20 4.24 15.81
N LEU A 115 -11.78 3.06 15.96
CA LEU A 115 -12.23 2.25 14.84
C LEU A 115 -13.52 2.83 14.24
N PRO A 116 -13.75 2.69 12.92
CA PRO A 116 -15.04 2.98 12.33
C PRO A 116 -16.14 2.18 13.02
N ARG A 117 -17.26 2.85 13.36
CA ARG A 117 -18.40 2.23 14.07
C ARG A 117 -18.88 0.94 13.40
N THR A 118 -19.00 0.98 12.08
CA THR A 118 -19.34 -0.17 11.22
C THR A 118 -18.33 -0.23 10.09
N PRO A 119 -17.97 -1.40 9.54
CA PRO A 119 -17.13 -1.47 8.34
C PRO A 119 -17.88 -0.93 7.12
N GLN A 120 -17.16 -0.66 6.03
CA GLN A 120 -17.79 -0.40 4.74
C GLN A 120 -18.59 -1.64 4.29
N LEU A 121 -19.77 -1.42 3.71
CA LEU A 121 -20.55 -2.45 3.02
C LEU A 121 -19.81 -2.88 1.74
N PRO A 122 -19.29 -4.11 1.65
CA PRO A 122 -18.58 -4.54 0.45
C PRO A 122 -19.57 -4.81 -0.69
N ALA A 123 -19.12 -4.60 -1.93
CA ALA A 123 -19.95 -4.77 -3.13
C ALA A 123 -20.54 -6.19 -3.24
N SER A 124 -19.78 -7.20 -2.83
CA SER A 124 -20.18 -8.61 -2.81
C SER A 124 -21.37 -8.91 -1.88
N ILE A 125 -21.43 -8.24 -0.72
CA ILE A 125 -22.59 -8.31 0.19
C ILE A 125 -23.73 -7.45 -0.38
N SER A 126 -23.42 -6.25 -0.86
CA SER A 126 -24.42 -5.34 -1.44
C SER A 126 -25.15 -5.95 -2.64
N ALA A 127 -24.47 -6.72 -3.49
CA ALA A 127 -25.07 -7.40 -4.64
C ALA A 127 -26.10 -8.45 -4.22
N GLN A 128 -25.97 -9.00 -3.02
CA GLN A 128 -26.89 -9.99 -2.44
C GLN A 128 -28.06 -9.36 -1.69
N PHE A 129 -28.08 -8.02 -1.56
CA PHE A 129 -29.19 -7.32 -0.89
C PHE A 129 -30.46 -7.26 -1.74
N ASN A 130 -30.42 -7.61 -3.03
CA ASN A 130 -31.57 -7.44 -3.93
C ASN A 130 -32.77 -8.30 -3.49
N GLY A 131 -33.70 -7.68 -2.77
CA GLY A 131 -34.89 -8.33 -2.20
C GLY A 131 -34.68 -8.99 -0.82
N ALA A 132 -33.47 -8.96 -0.26
CA ALA A 132 -33.20 -9.53 1.05
C ALA A 132 -33.81 -8.65 2.16
N ALA A 133 -34.59 -9.28 3.04
CA ALA A 133 -35.15 -8.65 4.24
C ALA A 133 -34.87 -9.52 5.45
N LEU A 134 -34.49 -8.89 6.56
CA LEU A 134 -34.21 -9.55 7.83
C LEU A 134 -35.25 -9.14 8.88
N PRO A 135 -35.62 -10.02 9.82
CA PRO A 135 -36.42 -9.64 10.99
C PRO A 135 -35.83 -8.41 11.71
N TRP A 136 -36.69 -7.55 12.24
CA TRP A 136 -36.25 -6.34 12.96
C TRP A 136 -35.31 -6.63 14.14
N LEU A 137 -35.36 -7.84 14.72
CA LEU A 137 -34.49 -8.30 15.81
C LEU A 137 -32.99 -8.26 15.47
N TYR A 138 -32.62 -8.22 14.19
CA TYR A 138 -31.23 -8.05 13.76
C TYR A 138 -30.75 -6.58 13.75
N PHE A 139 -31.60 -5.62 14.11
CA PHE A 139 -31.32 -4.18 14.00
C PHE A 139 -31.53 -3.46 15.33
N ARG A 140 -30.77 -2.38 15.56
CA ARG A 140 -30.81 -1.57 16.79
C ARG A 140 -32.00 -0.61 16.87
N ALA A 141 -32.41 -0.03 15.75
CA ALA A 141 -33.35 1.10 15.69
C ALA A 141 -34.73 0.71 15.13
N ARG A 142 -35.01 -0.59 15.09
CA ARG A 142 -36.23 -1.16 14.48
C ARG A 142 -36.92 -2.00 15.55
N HIS A 143 -38.25 -1.93 15.61
CA HIS A 143 -39.02 -2.57 16.68
C HIS A 143 -40.14 -3.50 16.16
N SER A 144 -40.31 -3.61 14.84
CA SER A 144 -41.30 -4.51 14.23
C SER A 144 -40.98 -4.77 12.76
N GLY A 145 -41.53 -5.88 12.23
CA GLY A 145 -41.51 -6.21 10.80
C GLY A 145 -40.21 -6.82 10.27
N CYS A 146 -40.09 -6.84 8.94
CA CYS A 146 -38.88 -7.22 8.22
C CYS A 146 -38.28 -5.96 7.58
N VAL A 147 -36.98 -5.76 7.76
CA VAL A 147 -36.24 -4.60 7.29
C VAL A 147 -35.49 -4.99 6.02
N ARG A 148 -35.74 -4.26 4.93
CA ARG A 148 -35.02 -4.45 3.67
C ARG A 148 -33.57 -4.01 3.86
N LEU A 149 -32.65 -4.80 3.33
CA LEU A 149 -31.24 -4.48 3.40
C LEU A 149 -30.82 -3.45 2.35
N ASP A 150 -30.21 -2.37 2.83
CA ASP A 150 -29.61 -1.31 2.04
C ASP A 150 -28.41 -0.70 2.80
N ARG A 151 -27.86 0.41 2.28
CA ARG A 151 -26.72 1.09 2.92
C ARG A 151 -27.09 1.69 4.28
N ALA A 152 -28.30 2.21 4.46
CA ALA A 152 -28.73 2.77 5.73
C ALA A 152 -28.94 1.67 6.77
N SER A 153 -29.65 0.61 6.40
CA SER A 153 -29.90 -0.54 7.28
C SER A 153 -28.61 -1.28 7.64
N TRP A 154 -27.58 -1.31 6.78
CA TRP A 154 -26.25 -1.86 7.10
C TRP A 154 -25.64 -1.22 8.35
N HIS A 155 -25.83 0.10 8.50
CA HIS A 155 -25.35 0.84 9.67
C HIS A 155 -26.23 0.64 10.92
N GLU A 156 -27.42 0.06 10.77
CA GLU A 156 -28.34 -0.29 11.85
C GLU A 156 -28.25 -1.77 12.28
N LEU A 157 -27.60 -2.63 11.49
CA LEU A 157 -27.39 -4.05 11.82
C LEU A 157 -26.59 -4.19 13.12
N LEU A 158 -27.08 -5.04 14.02
CA LEU A 158 -26.41 -5.27 15.28
C LEU A 158 -25.03 -5.91 15.09
N VAL A 159 -24.91 -6.88 14.18
CA VAL A 159 -23.64 -7.57 13.88
C VAL A 159 -22.54 -6.66 13.31
N THR A 160 -22.89 -5.56 12.64
CA THR A 160 -21.90 -4.60 12.12
C THR A 160 -21.49 -3.57 13.17
N ASN A 161 -22.35 -3.32 14.15
CA ASN A 161 -22.11 -2.38 15.25
C ASN A 161 -21.42 -3.05 16.46
N TRP A 162 -21.61 -4.35 16.66
CA TRP A 162 -21.07 -5.09 17.79
C TRP A 162 -19.55 -5.22 17.72
N VAL A 163 -18.80 -4.71 18.70
CA VAL A 163 -17.35 -4.93 18.80
C VAL A 163 -17.07 -6.33 19.33
N ASP A 164 -16.50 -7.20 18.52
CA ASP A 164 -16.33 -8.60 18.89
C ASP A 164 -15.25 -8.83 19.96
N THR A 165 -15.34 -9.95 20.68
CA THR A 165 -14.43 -10.33 21.76
C THR A 165 -12.99 -10.45 21.27
N SER A 166 -12.76 -10.90 20.02
CA SER A 166 -11.41 -11.03 19.48
C SER A 166 -10.77 -9.67 19.20
N SER A 167 -11.53 -8.70 18.66
CA SER A 167 -11.09 -7.31 18.52
C SER A 167 -10.72 -6.68 19.87
N ILE A 168 -11.50 -6.94 20.93
CA ILE A 168 -11.18 -6.47 22.29
C ILE A 168 -9.88 -7.11 22.80
N ARG A 169 -9.71 -8.42 22.61
CA ARG A 169 -8.48 -9.13 23.00
C ARG A 169 -7.25 -8.61 22.27
N LEU A 170 -7.37 -8.37 20.96
CA LEU A 170 -6.28 -7.79 20.17
C LEU A 170 -5.94 -6.38 20.68
N ALA A 171 -6.92 -5.52 20.92
CA ALA A 171 -6.71 -4.17 21.47
C ALA A 171 -6.07 -4.20 22.87
N LEU A 172 -6.55 -5.06 23.78
CA LEU A 172 -5.94 -5.28 25.10
C LEU A 172 -4.48 -5.69 24.97
N THR A 173 -4.16 -6.52 23.97
CA THR A 173 -2.80 -7.00 23.75
C THR A 173 -1.90 -5.89 23.22
N ILE A 174 -2.38 -5.09 22.27
CA ILE A 174 -1.66 -3.91 21.73
C ILE A 174 -1.33 -2.90 22.84
N VAL A 175 -2.25 -2.68 23.78
CA VAL A 175 -2.05 -1.75 24.90
C VAL A 175 -1.00 -2.24 25.90
N GLN A 176 -0.87 -3.56 26.07
CA GLN A 176 0.01 -4.14 27.08
C GLN A 176 1.41 -4.48 26.57
N ILE A 177 1.53 -4.93 25.32
CA ILE A 177 2.80 -5.43 24.80
C ILE A 177 3.71 -4.27 24.38
N ARG A 178 4.97 -4.33 24.84
CA ARG A 178 6.06 -3.45 24.41
C ARG A 178 6.91 -4.05 23.27
N ASP A 179 6.93 -5.38 23.15
CA ASP A 179 7.77 -6.14 22.22
C ASP A 179 7.02 -6.66 20.97
N GLU A 180 7.72 -7.36 20.08
CA GLU A 180 7.24 -7.76 18.75
C GLU A 180 6.23 -8.93 18.81
N MET A 181 5.01 -8.72 18.30
CA MET A 181 3.91 -9.71 18.20
C MET A 181 3.81 -10.38 16.82
N ILE A 182 4.75 -10.07 15.92
CA ILE A 182 4.58 -10.03 14.46
C ILE A 182 3.79 -11.24 13.93
N ASP A 183 4.32 -12.45 14.12
CA ASP A 183 3.83 -13.65 13.44
C ASP A 183 2.43 -14.09 13.89
N THR A 184 2.06 -13.85 15.16
CA THR A 184 0.84 -14.44 15.73
C THR A 184 -0.43 -13.68 15.36
N THR A 185 -0.35 -12.36 15.18
CA THR A 185 -1.53 -11.54 14.82
C THR A 185 -1.92 -11.72 13.36
N GLN A 186 -0.94 -11.91 12.47
CA GLN A 186 -1.17 -12.19 11.07
C GLN A 186 -1.96 -13.48 10.87
N THR A 187 -1.55 -14.58 11.52
CA THR A 187 -2.27 -15.87 11.51
C THR A 187 -3.75 -15.73 11.85
N PHE A 188 -4.08 -14.92 12.87
CA PHE A 188 -5.47 -14.70 13.27
C PHE A 188 -6.29 -14.01 12.18
N VAL A 189 -5.76 -12.91 11.63
CA VAL A 189 -6.45 -12.13 10.60
C VAL A 189 -6.58 -12.94 9.31
N ASP A 190 -5.58 -13.73 8.95
CA ASP A 190 -5.61 -14.61 7.78
C ASP A 190 -6.63 -15.76 7.97
N THR A 191 -6.74 -16.30 9.18
CA THR A 191 -7.78 -17.26 9.53
C THR A 191 -9.17 -16.64 9.40
N LEU A 192 -9.38 -15.41 9.90
CA LEU A 192 -10.65 -14.70 9.69
C LEU A 192 -10.94 -14.48 8.20
N ALA A 193 -9.92 -14.16 7.40
CA ALA A 193 -10.07 -13.99 5.97
C ALA A 193 -10.52 -15.29 5.30
N GLU A 194 -9.91 -16.41 5.66
CA GLU A 194 -10.29 -17.74 5.18
C GLU A 194 -11.72 -18.13 5.53
N LEU A 195 -12.12 -17.91 6.79
CA LEU A 195 -13.46 -18.24 7.26
C LEU A 195 -14.51 -17.36 6.60
N THR A 196 -14.17 -16.08 6.38
CA THR A 196 -15.02 -15.19 5.60
C THR A 196 -15.17 -15.72 4.18
N ALA A 197 -14.07 -16.02 3.47
CA ALA A 197 -14.11 -16.59 2.12
C ALA A 197 -14.96 -17.89 2.06
N THR A 198 -14.78 -18.78 3.03
CA THR A 198 -15.49 -20.05 3.15
C THR A 198 -16.99 -19.83 3.37
N ALA A 199 -17.37 -18.88 4.22
CA ALA A 199 -18.78 -18.54 4.44
C ALA A 199 -19.44 -17.99 3.17
N PHE A 200 -18.72 -17.25 2.33
CA PHE A 200 -19.23 -16.81 1.02
C PHE A 200 -19.41 -17.97 0.05
N ASP A 201 -18.45 -18.90 -0.03
CA ASP A 201 -18.54 -20.10 -0.87
C ASP A 201 -19.73 -21.00 -0.46
N LEU A 202 -19.90 -21.25 0.85
CA LEU A 202 -21.03 -22.03 1.37
C LEU A 202 -22.36 -21.34 1.08
N SER A 203 -22.44 -20.04 1.31
CA SER A 203 -23.64 -19.25 1.02
C SER A 203 -24.03 -19.25 -0.45
N ALA A 204 -23.07 -19.32 -1.38
CA ALA A 204 -23.34 -19.36 -2.82
C ALA A 204 -23.92 -20.72 -3.28
N LYS A 205 -23.71 -21.78 -2.50
CA LYS A 205 -24.21 -23.14 -2.78
C LYS A 205 -25.62 -23.39 -2.23
N THR A 206 -26.08 -22.52 -1.34
CA THR A 206 -27.42 -22.56 -0.75
C THR A 206 -28.49 -22.13 -1.75
N LYS A 207 -29.62 -22.85 -1.80
CA LYS A 207 -30.79 -22.50 -2.63
C LYS A 207 -31.97 -21.95 -1.82
N ASP A 208 -32.00 -22.15 -0.51
CA ASP A 208 -33.09 -21.69 0.35
C ASP A 208 -32.92 -20.21 0.72
N THR A 209 -34.03 -19.47 0.65
CA THR A 209 -34.11 -18.06 1.04
C THR A 209 -33.90 -17.88 2.55
N ALA A 210 -34.39 -18.80 3.38
CA ALA A 210 -34.18 -18.72 4.83
C ALA A 210 -32.69 -18.89 5.17
N ASP A 211 -32.06 -19.92 4.61
CA ASP A 211 -30.61 -20.13 4.74
C ASP A 211 -29.80 -18.93 4.24
N HIS A 212 -30.22 -18.30 3.14
CA HIS A 212 -29.54 -17.12 2.61
C HIS A 212 -29.49 -15.97 3.63
N ARG A 213 -30.56 -15.77 4.42
CA ARG A 213 -30.62 -14.74 5.49
C ARG A 213 -29.63 -15.03 6.61
N HIS A 214 -29.56 -16.28 7.08
CA HIS A 214 -28.62 -16.67 8.14
C HIS A 214 -27.16 -16.51 7.70
N TRP A 215 -26.84 -16.94 6.47
CA TRP A 215 -25.53 -16.70 5.88
C TRP A 215 -25.22 -15.22 5.74
N LEU A 216 -26.20 -14.38 5.39
CA LEU A 216 -26.00 -12.94 5.27
C LEU A 216 -25.60 -12.31 6.60
N VAL A 217 -26.25 -12.70 7.70
CA VAL A 217 -25.89 -12.27 9.06
C VAL A 217 -24.49 -12.77 9.44
N ALA A 218 -24.21 -14.06 9.26
CA ALA A 218 -22.91 -14.67 9.60
C ALA A 218 -21.75 -14.03 8.82
N LYS A 219 -21.89 -13.84 7.50
CA LYS A 219 -20.88 -13.18 6.65
C LYS A 219 -20.68 -11.72 7.04
N SER A 220 -21.75 -11.00 7.37
CA SER A 220 -21.66 -9.61 7.82
C SER A 220 -20.88 -9.49 9.13
N PHE A 221 -21.06 -10.43 10.04
CA PHE A 221 -20.31 -10.51 11.30
C PHE A 221 -18.83 -10.83 11.07
N LEU A 222 -18.53 -11.88 10.28
CA LEU A 222 -17.14 -12.26 9.94
C LEU A 222 -16.39 -11.13 9.21
N TRP A 223 -17.05 -10.50 8.24
CA TRP A 223 -16.55 -9.32 7.54
C TRP A 223 -16.16 -8.21 8.51
N THR A 224 -17.06 -7.92 9.47
CA THR A 224 -16.84 -6.90 10.50
C THR A 224 -15.65 -7.25 11.39
N CYS A 225 -15.54 -8.50 11.83
CA CYS A 225 -14.42 -8.97 12.65
C CYS A 225 -13.08 -8.86 11.91
N TRP A 226 -13.05 -9.26 10.63
CA TRP A 226 -11.86 -9.19 9.79
C TRP A 226 -11.39 -7.74 9.59
N CYS A 227 -12.28 -6.81 9.20
CA CYS A 227 -11.92 -5.40 9.01
C CYS A 227 -11.31 -4.78 10.27
N ARG A 228 -11.94 -4.99 11.44
CA ARG A 228 -11.43 -4.42 12.70
C ARG A 228 -10.09 -5.02 13.11
N SER A 229 -9.96 -6.34 12.96
CA SER A 229 -8.71 -7.05 13.31
C SER A 229 -7.57 -6.62 12.40
N LEU A 230 -7.82 -6.44 11.10
CA LEU A 230 -6.86 -5.92 10.13
C LEU A 230 -6.42 -4.48 10.48
N MET A 231 -7.37 -3.60 10.82
CA MET A 231 -7.04 -2.22 11.20
C MET A 231 -6.21 -2.15 12.48
N LEU A 232 -6.53 -2.97 13.49
CA LEU A 232 -5.77 -3.06 14.73
C LEU A 232 -4.37 -3.64 14.49
N HIS A 233 -4.25 -4.65 13.62
CA HIS A 233 -2.97 -5.21 13.21
C HIS A 233 -2.09 -4.15 12.53
N PHE A 234 -2.60 -3.41 11.54
CA PHE A 234 -1.85 -2.32 10.90
C PHE A 234 -1.53 -1.17 11.87
N HIS A 235 -2.43 -0.85 12.80
CA HIS A 235 -2.20 0.15 13.83
C HIS A 235 -1.01 -0.22 14.73
N TYR A 236 -0.92 -1.50 15.12
CA TYR A 236 0.20 -2.02 15.89
C TYR A 236 1.52 -1.88 15.12
N HIS A 237 1.55 -2.32 13.86
CA HIS A 237 2.75 -2.24 13.02
C HIS A 237 3.18 -0.80 12.73
N LEU A 238 2.24 0.11 12.48
CA LEU A 238 2.55 1.53 12.33
C LEU A 238 3.16 2.10 13.61
N GLY A 239 2.61 1.73 14.77
CA GLY A 239 3.17 2.12 16.07
C GLY A 239 4.61 1.64 16.25
N MET A 240 4.93 0.42 15.78
CA MET A 240 6.31 -0.08 15.78
C MET A 240 7.22 0.75 14.87
N GLN A 241 6.80 1.03 13.63
CA GLN A 241 7.59 1.83 12.69
C GLN A 241 7.82 3.26 13.23
N LEU A 242 6.84 3.86 13.89
CA LEU A 242 6.96 5.20 14.48
C LEU A 242 7.93 5.24 15.67
N ARG A 243 7.93 4.20 16.52
CA ARG A 243 8.79 4.13 17.72
C ARG A 243 10.21 3.68 17.42
N ALA A 244 10.36 2.62 16.65
CA ALA A 244 11.65 1.99 16.35
C ALA A 244 12.32 2.52 15.07
N GLY A 245 11.62 3.34 14.29
CA GLY A 245 12.01 3.70 12.95
C GLY A 245 11.57 2.65 11.92
N TYR A 246 11.39 3.10 10.68
CA TYR A 246 10.95 2.29 9.57
C TYR A 246 11.95 1.18 9.25
N ASP A 247 11.45 -0.03 9.20
CA ASP A 247 12.15 -1.20 8.70
C ASP A 247 11.36 -1.84 7.56
N ALA A 248 12.01 -2.05 6.41
CA ALA A 248 11.41 -2.67 5.25
C ALA A 248 11.15 -4.16 5.45
N GLU A 249 11.93 -4.85 6.31
CA GLU A 249 11.76 -6.29 6.58
C GLU A 249 10.45 -6.56 7.30
N ARG A 250 9.98 -5.62 8.11
CA ARG A 250 8.66 -5.70 8.78
C ARG A 250 7.48 -5.61 7.82
N ASN A 251 7.70 -5.25 6.55
CA ASN A 251 6.61 -5.17 5.57
C ASN A 251 6.00 -6.54 5.23
N GLU A 252 6.68 -7.65 5.54
CA GLU A 252 6.13 -8.98 5.36
C GLU A 252 4.79 -9.16 6.11
N SER A 253 4.64 -8.52 7.27
CA SER A 253 3.39 -8.55 8.03
C SER A 253 2.23 -7.85 7.34
N LEU A 254 2.47 -7.09 6.27
CA LEU A 254 1.42 -6.46 5.47
C LEU A 254 0.84 -7.42 4.42
N ASN A 255 1.45 -8.60 4.23
CA ASN A 255 0.99 -9.62 3.29
C ASN A 255 -0.23 -10.37 3.86
N MET A 256 -1.33 -9.66 4.01
CA MET A 256 -2.57 -10.20 4.59
C MET A 256 -3.43 -10.92 3.56
N ARG A 257 -3.98 -12.08 3.94
CA ARG A 257 -4.98 -12.79 3.12
C ARG A 257 -6.24 -11.92 3.01
N GLN A 258 -6.67 -11.68 1.77
CA GLN A 258 -7.96 -11.05 1.52
C GLN A 258 -9.07 -12.12 1.48
N PRO A 259 -10.23 -11.89 2.13
CA PRO A 259 -11.33 -12.85 2.14
C PRO A 259 -12.10 -12.91 0.82
N LEU A 260 -12.19 -11.79 0.10
CA LEU A 260 -13.02 -11.67 -1.09
C LEU A 260 -12.20 -11.08 -2.24
N PRO A 261 -12.33 -11.63 -3.45
CA PRO A 261 -11.93 -10.96 -4.69
C PRO A 261 -12.56 -9.54 -4.76
N GLY A 262 -11.77 -8.51 -5.05
CA GLY A 262 -12.27 -7.18 -5.41
C GLY A 262 -12.39 -6.17 -4.29
N HIS A 263 -11.84 -6.48 -3.10
CA HIS A 263 -11.75 -5.48 -2.04
C HIS A 263 -10.54 -4.55 -2.19
N ASP A 264 -10.44 -3.90 -3.36
CA ASP A 264 -9.57 -2.74 -3.54
C ASP A 264 -10.31 -1.45 -3.13
N GLY A 265 -11.47 -1.56 -2.45
CA GLY A 265 -12.38 -0.44 -2.21
C GLY A 265 -13.25 -0.07 -3.42
N GLU A 266 -13.30 -0.94 -4.44
CA GLU A 266 -14.22 -0.81 -5.58
C GLU A 266 -15.64 -1.18 -5.16
N THR A 267 -16.35 -0.22 -4.58
CA THR A 267 -17.75 -0.08 -4.99
C THR A 267 -17.70 0.85 -6.21
N PRO A 268 -18.42 0.59 -7.31
CA PRO A 268 -18.57 1.58 -8.40
C PRO A 268 -18.90 2.99 -7.86
N ASN A 269 -19.61 3.05 -6.73
CA ASN A 269 -20.00 4.28 -6.04
C ASN A 269 -18.89 4.91 -5.15
N SER A 270 -17.71 4.30 -4.97
CA SER A 270 -16.64 4.90 -4.14
C SER A 270 -15.98 6.08 -4.84
N LEU A 271 -15.89 6.04 -6.17
CA LEU A 271 -15.42 7.15 -7.02
C LEU A 271 -16.46 8.27 -7.15
N GLU A 272 -17.76 7.95 -7.07
CA GLU A 272 -18.86 8.94 -7.18
C GLU A 272 -18.93 9.89 -5.95
N ALA A 273 -18.44 9.44 -4.79
CA ALA A 273 -18.45 10.21 -3.55
C ALA A 273 -17.11 10.92 -3.24
N LEU A 274 -16.20 11.03 -4.22
CA LEU A 274 -14.96 11.77 -4.00
C LEU A 274 -15.20 13.28 -4.13
N PRO A 275 -14.60 14.10 -3.23
CA PRO A 275 -14.56 15.54 -3.42
C PRO A 275 -14.04 15.90 -4.82
N GLN A 276 -14.73 16.80 -5.53
CA GLN A 276 -14.39 17.16 -6.91
C GLN A 276 -12.95 17.66 -7.05
N TYR A 277 -12.42 18.34 -6.03
CA TYR A 277 -11.03 18.78 -5.95
C TYR A 277 -10.00 17.65 -5.99
N MET A 278 -10.36 16.45 -5.51
CA MET A 278 -9.45 15.31 -5.39
C MET A 278 -9.14 14.69 -6.75
N CYS A 279 -7.86 14.50 -7.06
CA CYS A 279 -7.45 13.80 -8.27
C CYS A 279 -7.78 12.31 -8.13
N LYS A 280 -8.65 11.80 -9.01
CA LYS A 280 -9.05 10.38 -9.00
C LYS A 280 -7.87 9.44 -9.25
N TRP A 281 -6.87 9.85 -10.05
CA TRP A 281 -5.66 9.04 -10.26
C TRP A 281 -4.77 8.98 -9.01
N ALA A 282 -4.55 10.11 -8.33
CA ALA A 282 -3.79 10.11 -7.06
C ALA A 282 -4.48 9.24 -6.00
N PHE A 283 -5.81 9.31 -5.92
CA PHE A 283 -6.59 8.45 -5.02
C PHE A 283 -6.55 6.97 -5.44
N ALA A 284 -6.58 6.67 -6.75
CA ALA A 284 -6.41 5.30 -7.24
C ALA A 284 -5.05 4.72 -6.85
N LEU A 285 -3.97 5.49 -7.00
CA LEU A 285 -2.62 5.08 -6.56
C LEU A 285 -2.57 4.78 -5.07
N LEU A 286 -3.17 5.64 -4.22
CA LEU A 286 -3.26 5.40 -2.78
C LEU A 286 -3.97 4.08 -2.47
N ARG A 287 -5.08 3.77 -3.14
CA ARG A 287 -5.86 2.54 -2.92
C ARG A 287 -5.14 1.27 -3.34
N LEU A 288 -4.25 1.37 -4.32
CA LEU A 288 -3.45 0.25 -4.81
C LEU A 288 -2.27 -0.09 -3.90
N ASP A 289 -1.95 0.78 -2.94
CA ASP A 289 -0.93 0.51 -1.94
C ASP A 289 -1.35 -0.66 -1.01
N ARG A 290 -0.40 -1.53 -0.67
CA ARG A 290 -0.67 -2.72 0.16
C ARG A 290 -1.22 -2.39 1.56
N ALA A 291 -0.82 -1.27 2.16
CA ALA A 291 -1.35 -0.84 3.47
C ALA A 291 -2.76 -0.26 3.38
N SER A 292 -3.22 0.10 2.18
CA SER A 292 -4.57 0.58 1.91
C SER A 292 -5.59 -0.55 1.73
N ILE A 293 -5.12 -1.77 1.50
CA ILE A 293 -5.99 -2.95 1.36
C ILE A 293 -6.80 -3.14 2.64
N GLY A 294 -8.12 -3.23 2.49
CA GLY A 294 -9.06 -3.40 3.60
C GLY A 294 -9.25 -2.18 4.50
N GLN A 295 -8.64 -1.02 4.20
CA GLN A 295 -8.83 0.21 4.99
C GLN A 295 -10.14 0.93 4.68
N ASP A 296 -10.61 1.73 5.64
CA ASP A 296 -11.82 2.55 5.51
C ASP A 296 -11.50 4.01 5.13
N PHE A 297 -11.88 4.41 3.92
CA PHE A 297 -11.61 5.76 3.41
C PHE A 297 -12.67 6.81 3.76
N ARG A 298 -13.68 6.51 4.59
CA ARG A 298 -14.74 7.49 4.91
C ARG A 298 -14.23 8.69 5.70
N ASP A 299 -13.44 8.45 6.75
CA ASP A 299 -12.84 9.54 7.54
C ASP A 299 -11.87 10.35 6.67
N PHE A 300 -11.00 9.69 5.92
CA PHE A 300 -10.10 10.31 4.94
C PHE A 300 -10.86 11.26 3.99
N ARG A 301 -11.93 10.79 3.35
CA ARG A 301 -12.75 11.59 2.43
C ARG A 301 -13.47 12.73 3.15
N ARG A 302 -13.99 12.48 4.36
CA ARG A 302 -14.66 13.51 5.16
C ARG A 302 -13.71 14.64 5.50
N ARG A 303 -12.49 14.33 5.96
CA ARG A 303 -11.47 15.33 6.31
C ARG A 303 -10.99 16.11 5.11
N PHE A 304 -10.68 15.42 4.01
CA PHE A 304 -10.31 16.09 2.77
C PHE A 304 -11.45 16.98 2.25
N GLY A 305 -12.68 16.47 2.25
CA GLY A 305 -13.86 17.19 1.78
C GLY A 305 -14.19 18.41 2.65
N ALA A 306 -13.98 18.36 3.96
CA ALA A 306 -14.19 19.50 4.85
C ALA A 306 -13.33 20.72 4.46
N MET A 307 -12.16 20.51 3.86
CA MET A 307 -11.25 21.56 3.43
C MET A 307 -11.40 21.97 1.96
N PHE A 308 -11.87 21.06 1.10
CA PHE A 308 -11.77 21.23 -0.36
C PHE A 308 -13.06 20.96 -1.15
N ASN A 309 -14.20 20.66 -0.52
CA ASN A 309 -15.46 20.35 -1.23
C ASN A 309 -15.97 21.51 -2.09
N ASP A 310 -15.68 22.75 -1.71
CA ASP A 310 -16.07 23.96 -2.42
C ASP A 310 -15.16 24.28 -3.63
N LYS A 311 -14.03 23.58 -3.77
CA LYS A 311 -13.04 23.86 -4.82
C LYS A 311 -13.27 22.98 -6.06
N PRO A 312 -13.16 23.55 -7.28
CA PRO A 312 -13.28 22.79 -8.51
C PRO A 312 -12.08 21.87 -8.72
N ALA A 313 -12.26 20.81 -9.52
CA ALA A 313 -11.13 19.97 -9.88
C ALA A 313 -10.06 20.80 -10.60
N ARG A 314 -8.80 20.44 -10.36
CA ARG A 314 -7.64 21.19 -10.89
C ARG A 314 -6.66 20.36 -11.69
N CYS A 315 -7.00 19.10 -11.95
CA CYS A 315 -6.08 18.16 -12.58
C CYS A 315 -6.19 18.09 -14.10
N ILE A 316 -7.20 18.76 -14.67
CA ILE A 316 -7.39 18.98 -16.10
C ILE A 316 -7.65 20.48 -16.27
N LEU A 317 -6.74 21.21 -16.92
CA LEU A 317 -6.79 22.67 -17.02
C LEU A 317 -8.05 23.18 -17.75
N SER A 318 -8.56 22.40 -18.71
CA SER A 318 -9.74 22.74 -19.51
C SER A 318 -11.06 22.28 -18.91
N SER A 319 -11.07 21.66 -17.73
CA SER A 319 -12.26 21.04 -17.15
C SER A 319 -12.37 21.30 -15.66
N SER A 320 -13.58 21.61 -15.20
CA SER A 320 -13.90 21.64 -13.76
C SER A 320 -14.03 20.24 -13.15
N GLN A 321 -14.03 19.18 -13.97
CA GLN A 321 -14.11 17.78 -13.55
C GLN A 321 -12.73 17.17 -13.35
N ALA A 322 -12.60 16.31 -12.35
CA ALA A 322 -11.37 15.56 -12.11
C ALA A 322 -11.14 14.53 -13.24
N CYS A 323 -9.88 14.14 -13.43
CA CYS A 323 -9.50 13.06 -14.35
C CYS A 323 -10.29 11.77 -14.06
N ASN A 324 -10.37 10.88 -15.03
CA ASN A 324 -11.10 9.62 -14.91
C ASN A 324 -10.42 8.58 -13.98
N GLY A 325 -9.23 8.89 -13.47
CA GLY A 325 -8.45 8.00 -12.60
C GLY A 325 -7.92 6.74 -13.30
N GLN A 326 -7.88 6.72 -14.63
CA GLN A 326 -7.45 5.53 -15.38
C GLN A 326 -5.93 5.45 -15.57
N GLY A 327 -5.20 6.57 -15.50
CA GLY A 327 -3.76 6.54 -15.66
C GLY A 327 -3.14 7.94 -15.66
N PRO A 328 -1.81 8.04 -15.58
CA PRO A 328 -1.10 9.32 -15.61
C PRO A 328 -1.30 10.10 -16.91
N GLU A 329 -1.50 9.42 -18.04
CA GLU A 329 -1.77 10.00 -19.36
C GLU A 329 -3.12 10.72 -19.44
N HIS A 330 -4.05 10.40 -18.53
CA HIS A 330 -5.37 11.01 -18.45
C HIS A 330 -5.43 12.17 -17.45
N CYS A 331 -4.29 12.60 -16.90
CA CYS A 331 -4.26 13.58 -15.82
C CYS A 331 -3.10 14.55 -15.98
N GLN A 332 -3.44 15.83 -16.18
CA GLN A 332 -2.43 16.87 -16.43
C GLN A 332 -1.55 17.16 -15.22
N ARG A 333 -1.92 16.74 -14.00
CA ARG A 333 -1.01 16.77 -12.83
C ARG A 333 0.28 15.98 -13.04
N PHE A 334 0.23 14.97 -13.92
CA PHE A 334 1.33 14.03 -14.16
C PHE A 334 1.93 14.21 -15.54
N THR A 335 1.10 14.42 -16.57
CA THR A 335 1.53 14.56 -17.96
C THR A 335 1.00 15.85 -18.60
N GLY A 336 1.88 16.70 -19.14
CA GLY A 336 1.47 17.87 -19.91
C GLY A 336 0.97 19.09 -19.12
N MET A 337 1.22 19.19 -17.80
CA MET A 337 1.00 20.45 -17.07
C MET A 337 1.87 21.57 -17.65
N THR A 338 1.26 22.70 -18.02
CA THR A 338 2.03 23.91 -18.32
C THR A 338 2.58 24.48 -17.01
N ILE A 339 3.89 24.61 -16.91
CA ILE A 339 4.57 25.22 -15.76
C ILE A 339 4.75 26.70 -16.09
N VAL A 340 4.22 27.58 -15.23
CA VAL A 340 4.50 29.01 -15.29
C VAL A 340 5.49 29.30 -14.17
N ASP A 341 6.75 29.51 -14.54
CA ASP A 341 7.81 29.77 -13.58
C ASP A 341 7.54 31.07 -12.81
N GLN A 342 7.82 31.05 -11.50
CA GLN A 342 7.67 32.20 -10.60
C GLN A 342 6.27 32.84 -10.61
N SER A 343 5.20 32.08 -10.88
CA SER A 343 3.81 32.56 -10.70
C SER A 343 3.33 32.55 -9.25
N ALA A 344 4.07 31.91 -8.34
CA ALA A 344 3.76 31.87 -6.91
C ALA A 344 4.39 33.06 -6.17
N HIS A 345 3.67 33.58 -5.19
CA HIS A 345 4.14 34.65 -4.33
C HIS A 345 3.86 34.33 -2.86
N ASP A 346 4.50 35.06 -1.95
CA ASP A 346 4.12 35.04 -0.54
C ASP A 346 2.69 35.61 -0.39
N PHE A 347 1.95 35.15 0.63
CA PHE A 347 0.56 35.56 0.84
C PHE A 347 0.40 37.06 1.14
N ARG A 348 1.47 37.78 1.49
CA ARG A 348 1.48 39.24 1.68
C ARG A 348 1.82 40.02 0.41
N CYS A 349 2.22 39.36 -0.66
CA CYS A 349 2.65 39.99 -1.90
C CYS A 349 1.49 40.06 -2.90
N ASN A 350 1.39 41.20 -3.61
CA ASN A 350 0.37 41.44 -4.64
C ASN A 350 0.77 40.93 -6.04
N GLY A 351 1.88 40.20 -6.17
CA GLY A 351 2.41 39.69 -7.44
C GLY A 351 3.39 40.61 -8.16
N GLY A 352 3.51 41.88 -7.77
CA GLY A 352 4.35 42.87 -8.45
C GLY A 352 5.75 43.04 -7.88
N CYS A 353 6.29 42.06 -7.15
CA CYS A 353 7.64 42.17 -6.56
C CYS A 353 8.74 41.92 -7.60
N ASP A 354 9.91 42.53 -7.36
CA ASP A 354 11.08 42.34 -8.21
C ASP A 354 11.59 40.89 -8.17
N LYS A 355 12.30 40.51 -9.22
CA LYS A 355 13.06 39.25 -9.24
C LYS A 355 14.48 39.49 -8.73
N MET A 356 14.90 38.64 -7.80
CA MET A 356 16.25 38.62 -7.27
C MET A 356 17.26 38.25 -8.36
N PHE A 357 18.36 38.99 -8.42
CA PHE A 357 19.50 38.70 -9.30
C PHE A 357 20.27 37.47 -8.83
N TRP A 358 20.75 36.66 -9.77
CA TRP A 358 21.62 35.52 -9.50
C TRP A 358 23.08 35.94 -9.53
N ASP A 359 23.74 35.96 -8.36
CA ASP A 359 25.18 36.19 -8.28
C ASP A 359 25.95 34.91 -8.68
N GLU A 360 26.11 34.72 -10.00
CA GLU A 360 26.81 33.58 -10.59
C GLU A 360 28.28 33.49 -10.11
N TYR A 361 28.93 34.62 -9.83
CA TYR A 361 30.30 34.63 -9.30
C TYR A 361 30.34 33.98 -7.92
N SER A 362 29.45 34.37 -7.01
CA SER A 362 29.33 33.72 -5.70
C SER A 362 28.97 32.24 -5.81
N TYR A 363 28.15 31.84 -6.80
CA TYR A 363 27.81 30.44 -7.05
C TYR A 363 29.03 29.61 -7.46
N ARG A 364 29.80 30.08 -8.44
CA ARG A 364 30.95 29.37 -9.00
C ARG A 364 32.13 29.26 -8.03
N ASN A 365 32.24 30.18 -7.07
CA ASN A 365 33.30 30.19 -6.05
C ASN A 365 33.08 29.18 -4.90
N ILE A 366 31.98 28.43 -4.90
CA ILE A 366 31.72 27.37 -3.93
C ILE A 366 31.89 26.01 -4.61
N GLU A 367 32.67 25.12 -4.01
CA GLU A 367 32.84 23.75 -4.50
C GLU A 367 31.76 22.80 -3.94
N GLY A 368 31.18 21.97 -4.81
CA GLY A 368 30.26 20.90 -4.43
C GLY A 368 28.85 21.35 -4.06
N ALA A 369 28.36 20.90 -2.91
CA ALA A 369 26.99 21.14 -2.46
C ALA A 369 26.74 22.62 -2.10
N ARG A 370 26.11 23.37 -3.00
CA ARG A 370 25.80 24.80 -2.86
C ARG A 370 24.43 25.03 -2.24
N ALA A 371 24.31 26.05 -1.39
CA ALA A 371 23.06 26.58 -0.86
C ALA A 371 23.08 28.11 -0.90
N VAL A 372 21.91 28.75 -0.79
CA VAL A 372 21.82 30.20 -0.68
C VAL A 372 22.20 30.63 0.73
N SER A 373 23.14 31.57 0.84
CA SER A 373 23.55 32.18 2.11
C SER A 373 22.49 33.17 2.57
N VAL A 374 21.96 32.96 3.77
CA VAL A 374 20.99 33.88 4.39
C VAL A 374 21.67 35.20 4.79
N LYS A 375 22.93 35.12 5.22
CA LYS A 375 23.70 36.28 5.68
C LYS A 375 24.19 37.16 4.54
N ASP A 376 24.61 36.54 3.44
CA ASP A 376 25.30 37.25 2.36
C ASP A 376 24.35 37.67 1.24
N SER A 377 23.16 37.08 1.14
CA SER A 377 22.12 37.56 0.23
C SER A 377 21.51 38.86 0.76
N ASP A 378 21.17 39.78 -0.14
CA ASP A 378 20.51 41.04 0.19
C ASP A 378 19.17 41.14 -0.55
N ASN A 379 18.53 42.32 -0.56
CA ASN A 379 17.25 42.54 -1.23
C ASN A 379 17.36 42.64 -2.78
N VAL A 380 18.55 42.45 -3.34
CA VAL A 380 18.83 42.57 -4.79
C VAL A 380 19.40 41.27 -5.35
N ALA A 381 20.33 40.62 -4.66
CA ALA A 381 21.06 39.46 -5.17
C ALA A 381 21.03 38.25 -4.23
N ILE A 382 20.84 37.07 -4.81
CA ILE A 382 21.01 35.76 -4.18
C ILE A 382 22.48 35.38 -4.24
N ARG A 383 23.09 35.15 -3.08
CA ARG A 383 24.49 34.71 -2.94
C ARG A 383 24.59 33.33 -2.30
N TYR A 384 25.68 32.62 -2.56
CA TYR A 384 25.82 31.21 -2.21
C TYR A 384 26.90 30.94 -1.18
N CYS A 385 26.69 29.87 -0.41
CA CYS A 385 27.65 29.26 0.49
C CYS A 385 27.59 27.74 0.35
N GLN A 386 28.46 27.02 1.06
CA GLN A 386 28.40 25.56 1.10
C GLN A 386 27.22 25.11 1.98
N ALA A 387 26.43 24.16 1.48
CA ALA A 387 25.37 23.51 2.25
C ALA A 387 25.97 22.79 3.48
N SER A 388 25.24 22.83 4.60
CA SER A 388 25.70 22.33 5.89
C SER A 388 24.55 21.78 6.75
N SER A 389 24.88 21.34 7.98
CA SER A 389 23.89 20.97 9.00
C SER A 389 23.06 22.13 9.55
N ARG A 390 23.26 23.34 9.02
CA ARG A 390 22.43 24.53 9.25
C ARG A 390 21.71 25.01 7.99
N THR A 391 21.56 24.15 6.99
CA THR A 391 20.77 24.44 5.78
C THR A 391 19.31 24.02 5.96
N LEU A 392 18.38 24.90 5.57
CA LEU A 392 16.96 24.60 5.34
C LEU A 392 16.78 24.15 3.89
N SER A 393 16.53 22.87 3.64
CA SER A 393 16.23 22.41 2.28
C SER A 393 14.72 22.46 2.01
N VAL A 394 14.35 22.77 0.77
CA VAL A 394 12.96 22.94 0.34
C VAL A 394 12.67 21.95 -0.78
N SER A 395 11.79 21.01 -0.49
CA SER A 395 11.27 20.04 -1.47
C SER A 395 9.91 20.54 -1.95
N HIS A 396 9.83 21.01 -3.19
CA HIS A 396 8.66 21.73 -3.69
C HIS A 396 8.15 21.19 -5.03
N VAL A 397 6.93 21.61 -5.38
CA VAL A 397 6.31 21.28 -6.67
C VAL A 397 6.49 22.42 -7.66
N TRP A 398 7.27 22.20 -8.71
CA TRP A 398 7.53 23.18 -9.78
C TRP A 398 6.25 23.80 -10.34
N ALA A 399 5.28 22.93 -10.66
CA ALA A 399 4.01 23.33 -11.26
C ALA A 399 3.08 24.14 -10.33
N HIS A 400 3.47 24.36 -9.06
CA HIS A 400 2.76 25.24 -8.15
C HIS A 400 3.21 26.70 -8.25
N GLY A 401 4.08 27.02 -9.23
CA GLY A 401 4.47 28.38 -9.56
C GLY A 401 5.75 28.86 -8.88
N ALA A 402 6.43 28.00 -8.11
CA ALA A 402 7.70 28.33 -7.47
C ALA A 402 8.91 27.80 -8.26
N GLY A 403 8.67 27.13 -9.39
CA GLY A 403 9.70 26.67 -10.32
C GLY A 403 10.41 27.80 -11.07
N GLY A 404 11.57 27.50 -11.62
CA GLY A 404 12.41 28.43 -12.36
C GLY A 404 13.87 28.00 -12.33
N ARG A 405 14.76 28.87 -12.81
CA ARG A 405 16.21 28.66 -12.78
C ARG A 405 16.92 29.86 -12.16
N PRO A 406 18.15 29.69 -11.63
CA PRO A 406 18.89 30.79 -11.01
C PRO A 406 18.96 32.04 -11.90
N HIS A 407 19.38 31.89 -13.16
CA HIS A 407 19.49 32.98 -14.12
C HIS A 407 18.15 33.63 -14.53
N THR A 408 17.01 32.98 -14.27
CA THR A 408 15.67 33.58 -14.52
C THR A 408 15.16 34.42 -13.35
N GLY A 409 15.90 34.42 -12.23
CA GLY A 409 15.57 35.12 -11.00
C GLY A 409 14.46 34.45 -10.17
N MET A 410 14.45 34.76 -8.88
CA MET A 410 13.43 34.32 -7.93
C MET A 410 12.62 35.50 -7.44
N ASN A 411 11.31 35.38 -7.24
CA ASN A 411 10.48 36.46 -6.69
C ASN A 411 11.02 36.91 -5.31
N ALA A 412 11.26 38.22 -5.13
CA ALA A 412 11.85 38.78 -3.91
C ALA A 412 11.03 38.43 -2.65
N CYS A 413 9.71 38.35 -2.76
CA CYS A 413 8.85 37.93 -1.66
C CYS A 413 9.09 36.47 -1.24
N LEU A 414 9.35 35.56 -2.19
CA LEU A 414 9.64 34.16 -1.90
C LEU A 414 11.03 34.02 -1.28
N HIS A 415 12.00 34.79 -1.78
CA HIS A 415 13.34 34.85 -1.21
C HIS A 415 13.30 35.32 0.26
N ALA A 416 12.63 36.45 0.53
CA ALA A 416 12.43 36.98 1.88
C ALA A 416 11.71 35.99 2.80
N ARG A 417 10.69 35.28 2.27
CA ARG A 417 9.99 34.22 2.99
C ARG A 417 10.93 33.08 3.41
N LEU A 418 11.80 32.62 2.51
CA LEU A 418 12.77 31.56 2.82
C LEU A 418 13.85 32.01 3.81
N ILE A 419 14.32 33.25 3.71
CA ILE A 419 15.21 33.86 4.71
C ILE A 419 14.56 33.85 6.10
N GLN A 420 13.31 34.30 6.20
CA GLN A 420 12.58 34.31 7.46
C GLN A 420 12.42 32.90 8.03
N LEU A 421 11.97 31.95 7.21
CA LEU A 421 11.82 30.55 7.60
C LEU A 421 13.15 29.93 8.05
N ALA A 422 14.26 30.23 7.36
CA ALA A 422 15.58 29.77 7.74
C ALA A 422 15.99 30.32 9.12
N HIS A 423 15.84 31.63 9.34
CA HIS A 423 16.14 32.27 10.63
C HIS A 423 15.32 31.69 11.78
N GLU A 424 14.00 31.58 11.61
CA GLU A 424 13.08 31.04 12.63
C GLU A 424 13.45 29.60 13.01
N ASN A 425 14.04 28.84 12.08
CA ASN A 425 14.45 27.45 12.28
C ASN A 425 15.96 27.28 12.54
N LYS A 426 16.67 28.36 12.88
CA LYS A 426 18.11 28.37 13.22
C LYS A 426 19.01 27.84 12.10
N CYS A 427 18.62 28.11 10.85
CA CYS A 427 19.41 27.84 9.66
C CYS A 427 20.14 29.12 9.21
N ASP A 428 21.33 28.98 8.64
CA ASP A 428 22.14 30.07 8.08
C ASP A 428 22.13 30.10 6.54
N SER A 429 21.48 29.11 5.95
CA SER A 429 21.41 28.89 4.52
C SER A 429 20.11 28.17 4.18
N TYR A 430 19.66 28.30 2.93
CA TYR A 430 18.56 27.48 2.42
C TYR A 430 18.89 26.92 1.04
N TRP A 431 18.30 25.77 0.71
CA TRP A 431 18.41 25.15 -0.60
C TRP A 431 17.04 24.98 -1.22
N MET A 432 16.91 25.39 -2.47
CA MET A 432 15.73 25.18 -3.30
C MET A 432 16.20 25.02 -4.74
N ASP A 433 15.74 24.01 -5.47
CA ASP A 433 16.28 23.73 -6.80
C ASP A 433 16.16 24.92 -7.79
N THR A 434 15.12 25.75 -7.66
CA THR A 434 14.90 26.98 -8.42
C THR A 434 16.07 27.95 -8.34
N SER A 435 16.64 28.13 -7.14
CA SER A 435 17.78 29.03 -6.93
C SER A 435 19.12 28.31 -6.98
N CYS A 436 19.17 26.97 -6.92
CA CYS A 436 20.43 26.23 -6.80
C CYS A 436 20.80 25.33 -7.99
N ILE A 437 19.90 25.08 -8.95
CA ILE A 437 20.16 24.21 -10.13
C ILE A 437 20.12 25.04 -11.43
N PRO A 438 21.29 25.45 -11.96
CA PRO A 438 21.42 26.13 -13.24
C PRO A 438 20.95 25.31 -14.44
N GLU A 439 20.79 25.99 -15.58
CA GLU A 439 20.54 25.33 -16.87
C GLU A 439 21.82 24.87 -17.57
N ASN A 440 22.96 25.54 -17.30
CA ASN A 440 24.26 25.10 -17.77
C ASN A 440 24.48 23.61 -17.43
N HIS A 441 24.80 22.81 -18.45
CA HIS A 441 24.84 21.35 -18.35
C HIS A 441 25.81 20.85 -17.26
N ASP A 442 27.01 21.41 -17.18
CA ASP A 442 28.05 20.96 -16.25
C ASP A 442 27.71 21.34 -14.81
N LEU A 443 27.29 22.59 -14.58
CA LEU A 443 26.83 23.05 -13.26
C LEU A 443 25.58 22.29 -12.80
N ARG A 444 24.67 21.97 -13.73
CA ARG A 444 23.49 21.16 -13.46
C ARG A 444 23.88 19.75 -13.05
N ALA A 445 24.80 19.12 -13.78
CA ALA A 445 25.28 17.78 -13.47
C ALA A 445 25.95 17.74 -12.09
N GLU A 446 26.80 18.72 -11.77
CA GLU A 446 27.42 18.87 -10.45
C GLU A 446 26.38 19.07 -9.32
N ALA A 447 25.38 19.93 -9.55
CA ALA A 447 24.31 20.18 -8.58
C ALA A 447 23.49 18.90 -8.31
N ILE A 448 23.13 18.16 -9.37
CA ILE A 448 22.43 16.88 -9.26
C ILE A 448 23.29 15.84 -8.52
N ALA A 449 24.59 15.76 -8.82
CA ALA A 449 25.50 14.84 -8.12
C ALA A 449 25.60 15.11 -6.61
N ASN A 450 25.29 16.34 -6.17
CA ASN A 450 25.27 16.71 -4.76
C ASN A 450 23.88 16.66 -4.10
N ILE A 451 22.81 16.31 -4.82
CA ILE A 451 21.43 16.37 -4.28
C ILE A 451 21.27 15.48 -3.03
N ASN A 452 21.80 14.25 -3.09
CA ASN A 452 21.76 13.33 -1.95
C ASN A 452 22.44 13.93 -0.73
N LYS A 453 23.64 14.50 -0.91
CA LYS A 453 24.40 15.15 0.17
C LYS A 453 23.60 16.29 0.79
N ILE A 454 23.01 17.16 -0.03
CA ILE A 454 22.28 18.36 0.44
C ILE A 454 21.13 17.99 1.36
N PHE A 455 20.25 17.08 0.94
CA PHE A 455 19.10 16.67 1.76
C PHE A 455 19.51 15.86 2.99
N THR A 456 20.54 15.01 2.88
CA THR A 456 21.04 14.23 4.03
C THR A 456 21.68 15.10 5.10
N ILE A 457 22.46 16.13 4.74
CA ILE A 457 23.11 16.98 5.74
C ILE A 457 22.21 18.08 6.27
N SER A 458 21.18 18.50 5.54
CA SER A 458 20.33 19.63 5.93
C SER A 458 19.70 19.45 7.31
N ARG A 459 19.53 20.57 8.02
CA ARG A 459 18.91 20.59 9.36
C ARG A 459 17.47 20.11 9.32
N MET A 460 16.75 20.56 8.31
CA MET A 460 15.37 20.20 8.05
C MET A 460 15.05 20.30 6.57
N THR A 461 14.06 19.53 6.16
CA THR A 461 13.48 19.57 4.82
C THR A 461 12.03 19.98 4.90
N LEU A 462 11.68 21.03 4.18
CA LEU A 462 10.36 21.61 4.16
C LEU A 462 9.60 21.18 2.90
N ILE A 463 8.49 20.46 3.09
CA ILE A 463 7.55 20.13 2.03
C ILE A 463 6.75 21.39 1.69
N TRP A 464 6.91 21.83 0.45
CA TRP A 464 6.26 23.00 -0.11
C TRP A 464 5.26 22.56 -1.18
N ASP A 465 4.03 22.32 -0.74
CA ASP A 465 2.89 21.96 -1.57
C ASP A 465 1.75 22.95 -1.32
N ARG A 466 1.14 23.45 -2.40
CA ARG A 466 0.10 24.47 -2.35
C ARG A 466 -1.12 24.06 -1.53
N ASP A 467 -1.52 22.78 -1.59
CA ASP A 467 -2.71 22.31 -0.87
C ASP A 467 -2.43 22.23 0.63
N ILE A 468 -1.24 21.77 1.02
CA ILE A 468 -0.77 21.76 2.41
C ILE A 468 -0.65 23.19 2.97
N MET A 469 -0.05 24.11 2.20
CA MET A 469 0.09 25.52 2.58
C MET A 469 -1.25 26.25 2.71
N SER A 470 -2.36 25.66 2.26
CA SER A 470 -3.69 26.26 2.42
C SER A 470 -4.36 25.93 3.76
N ILE A 471 -3.83 24.95 4.51
CA ILE A 471 -4.41 24.45 5.76
C ILE A 471 -3.86 25.24 6.94
N ASP A 472 -4.75 25.84 7.72
CA ASP A 472 -4.42 26.51 8.98
C ASP A 472 -4.34 25.51 10.12
N ILE A 473 -3.24 25.54 10.86
CA ILE A 473 -2.96 24.60 11.96
C ILE A 473 -3.01 25.26 13.33
N SER A 474 -3.49 26.51 13.39
CA SER A 474 -3.46 27.33 14.62
C SER A 474 -4.36 26.81 15.73
N ASP A 475 -5.37 26.00 15.41
CA ASP A 475 -6.26 25.37 16.39
C ASP A 475 -5.62 24.17 17.11
N GLY A 476 -4.57 23.58 16.51
CA GLY A 476 -3.91 22.37 17.03
C GLY A 476 -4.84 21.15 17.15
N SER A 477 -5.98 21.13 16.45
CA SER A 477 -6.97 20.07 16.60
C SER A 477 -6.55 18.78 15.89
N ILE A 478 -7.01 17.64 16.42
CA ILE A 478 -6.72 16.34 15.81
C ILE A 478 -7.37 16.24 14.43
N GLU A 479 -8.54 16.86 14.25
CA GLU A 479 -9.25 16.99 12.99
C GLU A 479 -8.44 17.72 11.92
N THR A 480 -7.76 18.80 12.30
CA THR A 480 -6.88 19.55 11.40
C THR A 480 -5.65 18.73 11.02
N TRP A 481 -5.09 17.97 11.95
CA TRP A 481 -3.93 17.11 11.67
C TRP A 481 -4.32 15.91 10.79
N GLU A 482 -5.49 15.31 11.00
CA GLU A 482 -6.05 14.31 10.08
C GLU A 482 -6.29 14.90 8.68
N THR A 483 -6.67 16.17 8.58
CA THR A 483 -6.86 16.88 7.31
C THR A 483 -5.52 17.10 6.60
N LEU A 484 -4.46 17.50 7.31
CA LEU A 484 -3.10 17.59 6.75
C LEU A 484 -2.65 16.25 6.18
N LEU A 485 -2.76 15.17 6.97
CA LEU A 485 -2.32 13.84 6.56
C LEU A 485 -3.13 13.31 5.37
N SER A 486 -4.46 13.49 5.39
CA SER A 486 -5.32 13.11 4.26
C SER A 486 -4.97 13.87 2.99
N THR A 487 -4.58 15.14 3.12
CA THR A 487 -4.16 15.96 1.99
C THR A 487 -2.78 15.52 1.47
N LEU A 488 -1.84 15.24 2.37
CA LEU A 488 -0.48 14.83 2.05
C LEU A 488 -0.44 13.54 1.22
N LEU A 489 -1.31 12.56 1.51
CA LEU A 489 -1.34 11.29 0.79
C LEU A 489 -1.68 11.45 -0.71
N VAL A 490 -2.43 12.49 -1.10
CA VAL A 490 -2.92 12.69 -2.49
C VAL A 490 -2.49 14.03 -3.13
N CYS A 491 -1.65 14.81 -2.45
CA CYS A 491 -1.12 16.08 -2.96
C CYS A 491 -0.14 15.85 -4.12
N ASP A 492 0.27 16.92 -4.81
CA ASP A 492 1.18 16.80 -5.96
C ASP A 492 2.58 16.40 -5.53
N TRP A 493 2.99 16.84 -4.36
CA TRP A 493 4.29 16.52 -3.82
C TRP A 493 4.46 15.01 -3.58
N ASN A 494 3.47 14.30 -3.01
CA ASN A 494 3.65 12.88 -2.66
C ASN A 494 3.71 11.93 -3.86
N VAL A 495 3.15 12.34 -5.01
CA VAL A 495 3.01 11.49 -6.20
C VAL A 495 4.09 11.72 -7.28
N ARG A 496 5.13 12.49 -6.97
CA ARG A 496 6.24 12.82 -7.88
C ARG A 496 7.52 12.06 -7.53
N SER A 497 8.30 11.68 -8.54
CA SER A 497 9.49 10.84 -8.34
C SER A 497 10.65 11.60 -7.69
N TRP A 498 10.89 12.86 -8.08
CA TRP A 498 11.97 13.67 -7.49
C TRP A 498 11.74 13.94 -6.00
N THR A 499 10.53 14.34 -5.62
CA THR A 499 10.16 14.61 -4.22
C THR A 499 10.27 13.36 -3.34
N LEU A 500 10.10 12.15 -3.89
CA LEU A 500 10.40 10.91 -3.19
C LEU A 500 11.89 10.82 -2.82
N LEU A 501 12.80 11.05 -3.77
CA LEU A 501 14.25 11.02 -3.52
C LEU A 501 14.62 12.03 -2.43
N GLU A 502 14.13 13.25 -2.56
CA GLU A 502 14.36 14.35 -1.63
C GLU A 502 13.88 13.96 -0.22
N SER A 503 12.65 13.44 -0.10
CA SER A 503 12.09 12.96 1.17
C SER A 503 12.87 11.79 1.76
N MET A 504 13.30 10.83 0.94
CA MET A 504 14.09 9.68 1.40
C MET A 504 15.43 10.12 1.97
N ARG A 505 16.11 11.06 1.30
CA ARG A 505 17.39 11.61 1.77
C ARG A 505 17.24 12.51 2.99
N ALA A 506 16.06 13.10 3.15
CA ALA A 506 15.68 13.96 4.26
C ALA A 506 14.97 13.24 5.41
N ARG A 507 14.82 11.91 5.36
CA ARG A 507 13.88 11.15 6.21
C ARG A 507 14.09 11.28 7.72
N HIS A 508 15.25 11.80 8.15
CA HIS A 508 15.52 12.15 9.54
C HIS A 508 14.77 13.41 10.01
N THR A 509 14.28 14.27 9.10
CA THR A 509 13.81 15.63 9.44
C THR A 509 12.85 16.25 8.39
N VAL A 510 11.73 15.56 8.09
CA VAL A 510 10.71 16.05 7.14
C VAL A 510 9.62 16.87 7.86
N HIS A 511 9.35 18.07 7.35
CA HIS A 511 8.38 19.01 7.90
C HIS A 511 7.43 19.53 6.82
N LEU A 512 6.21 19.92 7.21
CA LEU A 512 5.19 20.51 6.33
C LEU A 512 5.17 22.03 6.50
N LEU A 513 5.17 22.77 5.38
CA LEU A 513 4.84 24.19 5.38
C LEU A 513 3.33 24.37 5.26
N CYS A 514 2.70 24.86 6.32
CA CYS A 514 1.27 25.10 6.39
C CYS A 514 0.94 26.58 6.17
N LYS A 515 -0.34 26.94 6.31
CA LYS A 515 -0.80 28.34 6.19
C LYS A 515 -0.09 29.25 7.19
N TYR A 516 0.08 30.52 6.81
CA TYR A 516 0.74 31.55 7.61
C TYR A 516 2.18 31.20 8.03
N ASN A 517 2.90 30.44 7.20
CA ASN A 517 4.30 30.04 7.44
C ASN A 517 4.50 29.19 8.70
N ARG A 518 3.43 28.56 9.20
CA ARG A 518 3.54 27.58 10.29
C ARG A 518 4.19 26.31 9.77
N ILE A 519 5.12 25.77 10.56
CA ILE A 519 5.82 24.52 10.26
C ILE A 519 5.43 23.48 11.30
N ILE A 520 5.15 22.26 10.84
CA ILE A 520 4.89 21.10 11.70
C ILE A 520 5.71 19.90 11.22
N SER A 521 6.25 19.13 12.17
CA SER A 521 6.97 17.88 11.85
C SER A 521 5.99 16.83 11.34
N VAL A 522 6.32 16.16 10.22
CA VAL A 522 5.50 15.03 9.71
C VAL A 522 5.44 13.92 10.75
N LYS A 523 6.57 13.62 11.42
CA LYS A 523 6.65 12.60 12.48
C LYS A 523 5.71 12.94 13.63
N GLU A 524 5.72 14.18 14.10
CA GLU A 524 4.87 14.63 15.21
C GLU A 524 3.38 14.53 14.84
N CYS A 525 3.02 15.05 13.66
CA CYS A 525 1.65 15.02 13.16
C CYS A 525 1.14 13.58 13.05
N LEU A 526 1.92 12.69 12.43
CA LEU A 526 1.55 11.28 12.26
C LEU A 526 1.50 10.52 13.60
N THR A 527 2.43 10.77 14.51
CA THR A 527 2.44 10.15 15.85
C THR A 527 1.17 10.50 16.62
N LYS A 528 0.78 11.77 16.61
CA LYS A 528 -0.43 12.21 17.33
C LYS A 528 -1.71 11.65 16.70
N VAL A 529 -1.83 11.61 15.38
CA VAL A 529 -2.99 10.98 14.71
C VAL A 529 -3.00 9.48 14.97
N HIS A 530 -1.84 8.81 14.99
CA HIS A 530 -1.73 7.41 15.39
C HIS A 530 -2.19 7.18 16.83
N GLU A 531 -1.89 8.09 17.76
CA GLU A 531 -2.25 7.95 19.18
C GLU A 531 -3.70 8.34 19.49
N GLN A 532 -4.23 9.37 18.82
CA GLN A 532 -5.46 10.06 19.24
C GLN A 532 -6.51 10.20 18.15
N GLY A 533 -6.11 10.14 16.88
CA GLY A 533 -6.99 10.33 15.73
C GLY A 533 -7.49 9.02 15.10
N SER A 534 -8.03 9.15 13.90
CA SER A 534 -8.58 8.07 13.07
C SER A 534 -7.50 7.05 12.73
N MET A 535 -7.71 5.83 13.20
CA MET A 535 -6.84 4.70 12.91
C MET A 535 -6.74 4.43 11.41
N ALA A 536 -7.85 4.58 10.68
CA ALA A 536 -7.88 4.37 9.24
C ALA A 536 -6.96 5.35 8.50
N ILE A 537 -6.95 6.63 8.89
CA ILE A 537 -6.08 7.64 8.26
C ILE A 537 -4.62 7.36 8.57
N ALA A 538 -4.29 7.07 9.83
CA ALA A 538 -2.91 6.79 10.24
C ALA A 538 -2.34 5.58 9.47
N ASN A 539 -3.10 4.47 9.41
CA ASN A 539 -2.65 3.22 8.80
C ASN A 539 -2.24 3.36 7.32
N LEU A 540 -2.80 4.34 6.59
CA LEU A 540 -2.42 4.60 5.19
C LEU A 540 -0.94 5.01 5.03
N PHE A 541 -0.26 5.43 6.10
CA PHE A 541 1.16 5.79 6.08
C PHE A 541 2.12 4.62 6.27
N LEU A 542 1.63 3.42 6.58
CA LEU A 542 2.46 2.26 6.97
C LEU A 542 3.52 1.87 5.93
N THR A 543 3.27 2.18 4.65
CA THR A 543 4.14 1.94 3.49
C THR A 543 4.75 3.21 2.89
N HIS A 544 4.38 4.39 3.40
CA HIS A 544 4.93 5.67 3.00
C HIS A 544 6.27 5.91 3.71
N GLN A 545 7.23 5.02 3.45
CA GLN A 545 8.50 4.94 4.19
C GLN A 545 9.33 6.23 4.17
N GLN A 546 9.19 7.04 3.13
CA GLN A 546 9.83 8.35 3.00
C GLN A 546 9.29 9.39 3.98
N LEU A 547 8.11 9.15 4.56
CA LEU A 547 7.44 9.99 5.57
C LEU A 547 7.52 9.37 6.97
N LEU A 548 8.05 8.15 7.10
CA LEU A 548 8.25 7.47 8.37
C LEU A 548 9.68 7.71 8.89
N PRO A 549 9.86 7.79 10.22
CA PRO A 549 11.17 8.06 10.81
C PRO A 549 12.19 6.98 10.43
N ALA A 550 13.46 7.37 10.25
CA ALA A 550 14.54 6.39 10.12
C ALA A 550 14.83 5.66 11.44
N GLN A 551 15.44 4.47 11.34
CA GLN A 551 15.99 3.76 12.50
C GLN A 551 17.07 4.61 13.19
N PRO A 552 17.05 4.71 14.52
CA PRO A 552 18.09 5.43 15.25
C PRO A 552 19.45 4.71 15.10
N PRO A 553 20.57 5.43 15.17
CA PRO A 553 21.89 4.80 15.24
C PRO A 553 21.95 3.84 16.43
N SER A 554 22.31 2.58 16.20
CA SER A 554 22.60 1.66 17.30
C SER A 554 23.94 2.02 17.93
N PRO A 555 24.06 2.12 19.27
CA PRO A 555 25.35 2.31 19.93
C PRO A 555 26.30 1.11 19.70
N PHE A 556 25.78 -0.03 19.22
CA PHE A 556 26.56 -1.22 18.86
C PHE A 556 26.92 -1.27 17.37
N ASP A 557 26.44 -0.34 16.54
CA ASP A 557 26.79 -0.30 15.13
C ASP A 557 28.24 0.18 14.96
N LYS A 558 29.15 -0.79 14.79
CA LYS A 558 30.59 -0.52 14.63
C LYS A 558 30.94 -0.03 13.22
N ASN A 559 30.03 -0.16 12.25
CA ASN A 559 30.31 0.20 10.86
C ASN A 559 29.48 1.43 10.45
N PRO A 560 30.06 2.64 10.50
CA PRO A 560 29.35 3.86 10.07
C PRO A 560 28.97 3.87 8.58
N ARG A 561 29.42 2.87 7.80
CA ARG A 561 29.07 2.66 6.38
C ARG A 561 28.28 1.36 6.14
N GLY A 562 27.79 0.70 7.20
CA GLY A 562 26.98 -0.51 7.08
C GLY A 562 25.59 -0.25 6.50
N ASP A 563 24.85 -1.31 6.20
CA ASP A 563 23.52 -1.23 5.57
C ASP A 563 22.51 -0.44 6.41
N ILE A 564 22.59 -0.55 7.75
CA ILE A 564 21.74 0.23 8.67
C ILE A 564 22.02 1.74 8.52
N ALA A 565 23.29 2.14 8.53
CA ALA A 565 23.67 3.54 8.33
C ALA A 565 23.22 4.05 6.94
N ARG A 566 23.37 3.23 5.89
CA ARG A 566 22.88 3.58 4.55
C ARG A 566 21.35 3.72 4.49
N ARG A 567 20.60 2.81 5.11
CA ARG A 567 19.13 2.87 5.21
C ARG A 567 18.66 4.13 5.94
N ARG A 568 19.38 4.53 6.99
CA ARG A 568 19.13 5.78 7.74
C ARG A 568 19.31 7.01 6.86
N ASP A 569 20.32 7.01 6.00
CA ASP A 569 20.59 8.10 5.03
C ASP A 569 19.67 8.02 3.80
N GLY A 570 18.70 7.10 3.77
CA GLY A 570 17.67 6.98 2.74
C GLY A 570 18.05 6.09 1.55
N TYR A 571 19.13 5.30 1.63
CA TYR A 571 19.43 4.30 0.61
C TYR A 571 18.55 3.05 0.82
N ILE A 572 18.04 2.48 -0.27
CA ILE A 572 17.10 1.35 -0.23
C ILE A 572 17.51 0.26 -1.23
N SER A 573 16.81 -0.88 -1.20
CA SER A 573 17.00 -1.98 -2.16
C SER A 573 16.34 -1.70 -3.52
N VAL A 574 16.81 -2.37 -4.58
CA VAL A 574 16.29 -2.22 -5.95
C VAL A 574 14.79 -2.43 -5.98
N GLU A 575 14.32 -3.49 -5.35
CA GLU A 575 12.91 -3.87 -5.27
C GLU A 575 12.06 -2.77 -4.61
N GLU A 576 12.50 -2.24 -3.47
CA GLU A 576 11.81 -1.13 -2.81
C GLU A 576 11.71 0.11 -3.70
N SER A 577 12.79 0.45 -4.40
CA SER A 577 12.79 1.62 -5.28
C SER A 577 11.82 1.48 -6.44
N ILE A 578 11.71 0.28 -7.03
CA ILE A 578 10.78 0.01 -8.13
C ILE A 578 9.34 0.09 -7.58
N CYS A 579 9.05 -0.51 -6.42
CA CYS A 579 7.75 -0.39 -5.79
C CYS A 579 7.36 1.05 -5.49
N LEU A 580 8.25 1.86 -4.91
CA LEU A 580 7.96 3.24 -4.57
C LEU A 580 7.79 4.14 -5.80
N LEU A 581 8.59 3.93 -6.83
CA LEU A 581 8.53 4.70 -8.07
C LEU A 581 7.38 4.26 -8.98
N ALA A 582 6.88 3.02 -8.86
CA ALA A 582 5.71 2.56 -9.61
C ALA A 582 4.47 3.47 -9.40
N TYR A 583 4.36 4.09 -8.23
CA TYR A 583 3.25 5.00 -7.87
C TYR A 583 3.55 6.47 -8.13
N ARG A 584 4.73 6.81 -8.67
CA ARG A 584 5.21 8.19 -8.78
C ARG A 584 5.70 8.49 -10.17
N HIS A 585 5.54 9.73 -10.60
CA HIS A 585 5.83 10.11 -11.98
C HIS A 585 6.95 11.13 -12.04
N ALA A 586 7.91 10.90 -12.94
CA ALA A 586 8.88 11.91 -13.35
C ALA A 586 8.32 12.69 -14.55
N SER A 587 8.48 14.02 -14.54
CA SER A 587 7.96 14.87 -15.62
C SER A 587 8.79 14.81 -16.90
N ARG A 588 10.03 14.31 -16.85
CA ARG A 588 10.92 14.16 -18.01
C ARG A 588 11.21 12.68 -18.26
N PRO A 589 11.21 12.23 -19.53
CA PRO A 589 11.66 10.87 -19.86
C PRO A 589 13.08 10.61 -19.35
N GLY A 590 13.31 9.45 -18.74
CA GLY A 590 14.61 9.01 -18.23
C GLY A 590 14.95 9.46 -16.79
N ASP A 591 14.34 10.53 -16.28
CA ASP A 591 14.58 11.03 -14.92
C ASP A 591 14.33 9.95 -13.86
N SER A 592 13.35 9.08 -14.06
CA SER A 592 13.03 8.03 -13.09
C SER A 592 14.09 6.96 -12.95
N THR A 593 14.84 6.68 -14.01
CA THR A 593 16.01 5.81 -13.93
C THR A 593 17.13 6.48 -13.14
N VAL A 594 17.35 7.77 -13.40
CA VAL A 594 18.31 8.58 -12.63
C VAL A 594 17.94 8.58 -11.15
N ILE A 595 16.68 8.87 -10.82
CA ILE A 595 16.17 8.87 -9.45
C ILE A 595 16.31 7.48 -8.81
N MET A 596 15.92 6.42 -9.51
CA MET A 596 16.07 5.04 -9.04
C MET A 596 17.53 4.76 -8.70
N SER A 597 18.47 5.09 -9.57
CA SER A 597 19.90 4.89 -9.31
C SER A 597 20.41 5.71 -8.10
N LEU A 598 19.92 6.96 -7.93
CA LEU A 598 20.27 7.81 -6.80
C LEU A 598 19.63 7.38 -5.47
N LEU A 599 18.56 6.56 -5.50
CA LEU A 599 18.02 5.87 -4.31
C LEU A 599 18.96 4.74 -3.85
N HIS A 600 19.71 4.13 -4.77
CA HIS A 600 20.65 3.03 -4.49
C HIS A 600 22.08 3.47 -4.24
N ASP A 601 22.51 4.57 -4.86
CA ASP A 601 23.90 4.99 -4.93
C ASP A 601 24.02 6.51 -5.01
N THR A 602 25.25 6.99 -5.00
CA THR A 602 25.66 8.38 -5.18
C THR A 602 25.81 8.76 -6.65
N THR A 603 26.10 7.79 -7.52
CA THR A 603 26.34 8.02 -8.95
C THR A 603 25.08 7.74 -9.76
N PRO A 604 24.57 8.71 -10.54
CA PRO A 604 23.39 8.50 -11.36
C PRO A 604 23.68 7.60 -12.58
N ALA A 605 22.76 6.68 -12.86
CA ALA A 605 22.67 5.96 -14.13
C ALA A 605 21.61 6.61 -15.02
N TYR A 606 22.00 7.05 -16.21
CA TYR A 606 21.10 7.78 -17.12
C TYR A 606 20.26 6.87 -18.02
N THR A 607 20.53 5.56 -18.01
CA THR A 607 19.73 4.55 -18.74
C THR A 607 19.52 3.31 -17.88
N ALA A 608 18.39 2.64 -18.05
CA ALA A 608 18.09 1.43 -17.28
C ALA A 608 19.09 0.30 -17.59
N GLU A 609 19.62 0.24 -18.82
CA GLU A 609 20.70 -0.69 -19.16
C GLU A 609 21.97 -0.43 -18.34
N MET A 610 22.41 0.82 -18.21
CA MET A 610 23.56 1.17 -17.36
C MET A 610 23.30 0.82 -15.89
N PHE A 611 22.07 1.05 -15.42
CA PHE A 611 21.67 0.69 -14.07
C PHE A 611 21.75 -0.82 -13.84
N TRP A 612 21.12 -1.65 -14.68
CA TRP A 612 21.13 -3.10 -14.47
C TRP A 612 22.51 -3.73 -14.66
N LYS A 613 23.35 -3.19 -15.57
CA LYS A 613 24.75 -3.59 -15.69
C LYS A 613 25.57 -3.29 -14.44
N SER A 614 25.25 -2.24 -13.68
CA SER A 614 25.93 -1.96 -12.41
C SER A 614 25.52 -2.91 -11.27
N LYS A 615 24.51 -3.76 -11.50
CA LYS A 615 24.01 -4.76 -10.54
C LYS A 615 24.44 -6.19 -10.84
N ILE A 616 25.35 -6.39 -11.81
CA ILE A 616 25.94 -7.72 -12.06
C ILE A 616 26.61 -8.24 -10.78
N ASN A 617 26.44 -9.52 -10.49
CA ASN A 617 26.82 -10.23 -9.26
C ASN A 617 26.02 -9.83 -8.00
N SER A 618 24.93 -9.08 -8.14
CA SER A 618 23.98 -8.82 -7.06
C SER A 618 22.79 -9.78 -7.11
N ILE A 619 22.05 -9.88 -6.01
CA ILE A 619 20.82 -10.67 -5.92
C ILE A 619 19.58 -9.78 -6.01
N ILE A 620 18.46 -10.37 -6.43
CA ILE A 620 17.14 -9.73 -6.44
C ILE A 620 16.04 -10.76 -6.13
N HIS A 621 14.98 -10.38 -5.45
CA HIS A 621 13.85 -11.27 -5.19
C HIS A 621 13.06 -11.56 -6.48
N THR A 622 12.77 -12.83 -6.75
CA THR A 622 12.08 -13.26 -7.98
C THR A 622 10.67 -12.70 -8.12
N GLY A 623 9.99 -12.40 -7.00
CA GLY A 623 8.66 -11.81 -6.99
C GLY A 623 8.55 -10.46 -7.73
N VAL A 624 9.63 -9.67 -7.80
CA VAL A 624 9.64 -8.38 -8.52
C VAL A 624 9.42 -8.52 -10.03
N LEU A 625 9.67 -9.71 -10.57
CA LEU A 625 9.46 -10.00 -11.99
C LEU A 625 7.97 -10.05 -12.35
N PHE A 626 7.08 -10.31 -11.39
CA PHE A 626 5.65 -10.54 -11.60
C PHE A 626 4.87 -9.22 -11.73
N SER A 627 5.30 -8.36 -12.65
CA SER A 627 4.69 -7.07 -12.95
C SER A 627 4.59 -6.83 -14.45
N SER A 628 3.65 -5.97 -14.85
CA SER A 628 3.43 -5.56 -16.24
C SER A 628 4.42 -4.48 -16.70
N LEU A 629 5.51 -4.23 -15.97
CA LEU A 629 6.51 -3.25 -16.38
C LEU A 629 7.15 -3.65 -17.72
N PRO A 630 7.40 -2.68 -18.63
CA PRO A 630 8.13 -2.94 -19.86
C PRO A 630 9.55 -3.44 -19.52
N ARG A 631 10.09 -4.34 -20.33
CA ARG A 631 11.41 -4.95 -20.11
C ARG A 631 12.44 -4.47 -21.11
N LEU A 632 13.70 -4.45 -20.70
CA LEU A 632 14.82 -4.08 -21.57
C LEU A 632 14.89 -5.00 -22.80
N GLN A 633 15.25 -4.42 -23.93
CA GLN A 633 15.47 -5.14 -25.20
C GLN A 633 16.96 -5.31 -25.48
N CYS A 634 17.76 -5.55 -24.44
CA CYS A 634 19.20 -5.78 -24.55
C CYS A 634 19.57 -7.19 -24.07
N LYS A 635 20.64 -7.74 -24.65
CA LYS A 635 21.04 -9.13 -24.46
C LYS A 635 21.36 -9.43 -22.99
N GLY A 636 20.68 -10.42 -22.41
CA GLY A 636 20.90 -10.89 -21.03
C GLY A 636 20.06 -10.16 -19.98
N PHE A 637 19.29 -9.14 -20.37
CA PHE A 637 18.47 -8.34 -19.46
C PHE A 637 17.00 -8.28 -19.91
N GLY A 638 16.54 -9.22 -20.76
CA GLY A 638 15.14 -9.29 -21.22
C GLY A 638 14.10 -9.48 -20.11
N TRP A 639 14.55 -9.88 -18.92
CA TRP A 639 13.74 -10.01 -17.69
C TRP A 639 13.65 -8.70 -16.89
N ALA A 640 14.58 -7.75 -17.11
CA ALA A 640 14.77 -6.58 -16.25
C ALA A 640 13.84 -5.43 -16.65
N PRO A 641 13.17 -4.74 -15.69
CA PRO A 641 12.38 -3.55 -15.97
C PRO A 641 13.17 -2.46 -16.71
N ALA A 642 12.61 -1.93 -17.79
CA ALA A 642 13.18 -0.83 -18.58
C ALA A 642 12.96 0.55 -17.93
N GLN A 643 11.99 0.65 -17.03
CA GLN A 643 11.68 1.84 -16.23
C GLN A 643 10.90 1.40 -14.98
N PRO A 644 10.96 2.15 -13.88
CA PRO A 644 10.24 1.80 -12.66
C PRO A 644 8.77 2.23 -12.68
N GLU A 645 8.39 3.26 -13.44
CA GLU A 645 6.99 3.70 -13.48
C GLU A 645 6.12 2.80 -14.33
N VAL A 646 4.88 2.71 -13.90
CA VAL A 646 3.83 2.15 -14.73
C VAL A 646 3.42 3.16 -15.80
N SER A 647 3.81 2.90 -17.04
CA SER A 647 3.19 3.51 -18.22
C SER A 647 2.08 2.58 -18.70
N ARG A 648 0.82 3.03 -18.80
CA ARG A 648 -0.16 2.31 -19.63
C ARG A 648 0.30 2.43 -21.08
N LEU A 649 1.10 1.46 -21.54
CA LEU A 649 1.44 1.30 -22.94
C LEU A 649 0.14 1.02 -23.71
N THR A 650 -0.28 2.05 -24.47
CA THR A 650 -0.96 1.96 -25.77
C THR A 650 -1.58 0.59 -26.09
N THR A 651 -2.91 0.54 -26.03
CA THR A 651 -3.68 -0.25 -26.98
C THR A 651 -3.15 0.10 -28.37
N THR A 652 -2.45 -0.85 -28.99
CA THR A 652 -2.11 -0.76 -30.40
C THR A 652 -3.42 -0.61 -31.16
N SER A 653 -3.59 0.57 -31.74
CA SER A 653 -4.65 0.87 -32.70
C SER A 653 -4.55 -0.15 -33.83
N THR A 654 -5.33 -1.22 -33.76
CA THR A 654 -5.74 -1.97 -34.93
C THR A 654 -7.24 -1.77 -35.05
N THR A 655 -7.59 -0.94 -36.02
CA THR A 655 -8.92 -0.76 -36.59
C THR A 655 -9.48 -2.13 -37.01
N SER A 656 -10.14 -2.83 -36.10
CA SER A 656 -11.03 -3.93 -36.42
C SER A 656 -12.27 -3.84 -35.52
N SER A 657 -13.40 -3.51 -36.14
CA SER A 657 -14.70 -3.22 -35.54
C SER A 657 -15.42 -4.42 -34.89
N ASN A 658 -14.69 -5.43 -34.43
CA ASN A 658 -15.21 -6.59 -33.70
C ASN A 658 -14.63 -6.71 -32.28
N ALA A 659 -14.32 -5.57 -31.64
CA ALA A 659 -13.68 -5.50 -30.33
C ALA A 659 -14.66 -5.62 -29.15
N THR A 660 -15.30 -6.79 -29.00
CA THR A 660 -16.00 -7.15 -27.74
C THR A 660 -15.21 -8.12 -26.86
N SER A 661 -13.95 -8.45 -27.17
CA SER A 661 -13.21 -9.48 -26.40
C SER A 661 -11.71 -9.24 -26.14
N LEU A 662 -11.11 -8.10 -26.49
CA LEU A 662 -9.67 -7.83 -26.23
C LEU A 662 -9.43 -6.59 -25.36
N LEU A 663 -10.45 -6.14 -24.62
CA LEU A 663 -10.35 -5.04 -23.67
C LEU A 663 -9.37 -5.38 -22.55
N SER A 664 -8.25 -4.65 -22.54
CA SER A 664 -7.48 -4.27 -21.34
C SER A 664 -6.90 -5.44 -20.53
N SER A 665 -5.73 -5.96 -20.91
CA SER A 665 -4.94 -6.77 -19.96
C SER A 665 -4.76 -5.93 -18.69
N PRO A 666 -5.27 -6.40 -17.54
CA PRO A 666 -5.21 -5.64 -16.31
C PRO A 666 -3.75 -5.45 -15.90
N LEU A 667 -3.45 -4.26 -15.40
CA LEU A 667 -2.11 -3.88 -15.00
C LEU A 667 -1.71 -4.64 -13.73
N HIS A 668 -0.65 -5.44 -13.80
CA HIS A 668 -0.06 -6.08 -12.63
C HIS A 668 0.99 -5.14 -12.04
N LEU A 669 0.69 -4.56 -10.88
CA LEU A 669 1.59 -3.68 -10.16
C LEU A 669 2.81 -4.43 -9.62
N VAL A 670 3.86 -3.66 -9.34
CA VAL A 670 5.11 -4.19 -8.82
C VAL A 670 4.93 -4.60 -7.36
N TYR A 671 5.48 -5.75 -7.03
CA TYR A 671 5.67 -6.24 -5.67
C TYR A 671 7.17 -6.34 -5.36
N ASP A 672 7.57 -6.12 -4.11
CA ASP A 672 8.99 -6.09 -3.71
C ASP A 672 9.64 -7.49 -3.70
N GLY A 673 8.83 -8.54 -3.79
CA GLY A 673 9.31 -9.92 -3.79
C GLY A 673 9.56 -10.49 -2.41
N ALA A 674 9.14 -9.81 -1.32
CA ALA A 674 9.25 -10.36 0.02
C ALA A 674 8.64 -11.78 0.10
N GLY A 675 9.34 -12.68 0.81
CA GLY A 675 8.95 -14.10 0.92
C GLY A 675 9.21 -14.98 -0.30
N THR A 676 9.73 -14.43 -1.41
CA THR A 676 10.13 -15.20 -2.62
C THR A 676 11.62 -15.52 -2.66
N SER A 677 11.99 -16.57 -3.38
CA SER A 677 13.39 -16.93 -3.61
C SER A 677 14.15 -15.80 -4.30
N VAL A 678 15.45 -15.71 -4.02
CA VAL A 678 16.35 -14.76 -4.66
C VAL A 678 16.90 -15.31 -5.97
N ALA A 679 17.28 -14.41 -6.87
CA ALA A 679 17.90 -14.69 -8.15
C ALA A 679 19.22 -13.93 -8.27
N LEU A 680 20.21 -14.52 -8.95
CA LEU A 680 21.53 -13.93 -9.17
C LEU A 680 21.58 -13.22 -10.53
N ILE A 681 21.91 -11.93 -10.52
CA ILE A 681 22.12 -11.13 -11.72
C ILE A 681 23.51 -11.42 -12.28
N THR A 682 23.58 -11.87 -13.54
CA THR A 682 24.84 -12.15 -14.25
C THR A 682 25.00 -11.20 -15.45
N ASP A 683 26.16 -11.22 -16.10
CA ASP A 683 26.39 -10.48 -17.34
C ASP A 683 25.68 -11.09 -18.57
N LYS A 684 25.10 -12.29 -18.42
CA LYS A 684 24.43 -13.04 -19.50
C LYS A 684 22.93 -13.24 -19.29
N GLY A 685 22.41 -12.97 -18.10
CA GLY A 685 21.06 -13.36 -17.70
C GLY A 685 20.81 -13.27 -16.20
N LEU A 686 19.67 -13.78 -15.76
CA LEU A 686 19.26 -13.93 -14.37
C LEU A 686 19.13 -15.42 -14.05
N ASP A 687 19.90 -15.88 -13.06
CA ASP A 687 19.79 -17.24 -12.55
C ASP A 687 18.79 -17.29 -11.39
N ALA A 688 17.68 -18.00 -11.57
CA ALA A 688 16.52 -17.91 -10.68
C ALA A 688 15.80 -19.26 -10.56
N THR A 689 15.11 -19.46 -9.44
CA THR A 689 14.34 -20.68 -9.18
C THR A 689 12.84 -20.38 -9.16
N PHE A 690 12.04 -21.23 -9.81
CA PHE A 690 10.59 -21.08 -9.89
C PHE A 690 9.85 -22.41 -9.72
N THR A 691 8.57 -22.33 -9.36
CA THR A 691 7.60 -23.41 -9.57
C THR A 691 7.07 -23.33 -10.99
N THR A 692 7.13 -24.43 -11.72
CA THR A 692 6.80 -24.47 -13.14
C THR A 692 5.57 -25.31 -13.44
N PHE A 693 4.79 -24.85 -14.42
CA PHE A 693 3.56 -25.49 -14.86
C PHE A 693 3.59 -25.69 -16.37
N GLU A 694 2.95 -26.77 -16.82
CA GLU A 694 2.90 -27.13 -18.23
C GLU A 694 2.00 -26.18 -19.02
N VAL A 695 2.47 -25.79 -20.21
CA VAL A 695 1.65 -25.08 -21.19
C VAL A 695 1.05 -26.11 -22.14
N SER A 696 -0.27 -26.28 -22.08
CA SER A 696 -0.98 -27.11 -23.06
C SER A 696 -1.17 -26.32 -24.36
N GLY A 697 -0.44 -26.68 -25.41
CA GLY A 697 -0.69 -26.15 -26.76
C GLY A 697 -2.08 -26.57 -27.28
N PRO A 698 -2.60 -25.89 -28.32
CA PRO A 698 -3.81 -26.34 -28.99
C PRO A 698 -3.53 -27.69 -29.68
N SER A 699 -3.91 -28.81 -29.04
CA SER A 699 -3.84 -30.14 -29.67
C SER A 699 -4.72 -30.13 -30.94
N PRO A 700 -4.22 -30.60 -32.10
CA PRO A 700 -5.04 -30.77 -33.30
C PRO A 700 -6.19 -31.77 -33.10
N SER A 701 -6.08 -32.66 -32.10
CA SER A 701 -7.04 -33.72 -31.85
C SER A 701 -7.30 -33.87 -30.35
N GLY A 702 -8.47 -33.42 -29.90
CA GLY A 702 -9.05 -33.80 -28.60
C GLY A 702 -8.35 -33.23 -27.36
N PHE A 703 -9.14 -32.70 -26.44
CA PHE A 703 -8.70 -32.15 -25.16
C PHE A 703 -7.79 -33.11 -24.36
N PRO A 704 -6.81 -32.60 -23.59
CA PRO A 704 -6.01 -33.39 -22.66
C PRO A 704 -6.87 -34.20 -21.68
N ALA A 705 -6.39 -35.36 -21.23
CA ALA A 705 -7.12 -36.26 -20.33
C ALA A 705 -7.60 -35.61 -19.02
N SER A 706 -6.89 -34.58 -18.52
CA SER A 706 -7.29 -33.79 -17.35
C SER A 706 -8.58 -32.97 -17.54
N VAL A 707 -8.97 -32.69 -18.79
CA VAL A 707 -10.21 -31.97 -19.14
C VAL A 707 -11.39 -32.93 -19.35
N LYS A 708 -11.16 -34.25 -19.34
CA LYS A 708 -12.27 -35.23 -19.40
C LYS A 708 -13.19 -35.11 -18.18
N ALA A 709 -12.63 -34.75 -17.01
CA ALA A 709 -13.39 -34.40 -15.81
C ALA A 709 -14.22 -33.10 -15.94
N PHE A 710 -13.84 -32.22 -16.88
CA PHE A 710 -14.52 -30.96 -17.14
C PHE A 710 -15.82 -31.14 -17.94
N LYS A 711 -15.86 -32.16 -18.81
CA LYS A 711 -17.09 -32.53 -19.54
C LYS A 711 -18.20 -32.98 -18.60
N ASP A 712 -17.88 -33.75 -17.57
CA ASP A 712 -18.90 -34.35 -16.71
C ASP A 712 -19.50 -33.37 -15.70
N THR A 713 -18.78 -32.29 -15.36
CA THR A 713 -19.27 -31.30 -14.37
C THR A 713 -20.17 -30.23 -15.01
N PHE A 714 -20.01 -29.94 -16.30
CA PHE A 714 -20.72 -28.83 -16.97
C PHE A 714 -21.48 -29.22 -18.25
N ALA A 715 -21.80 -30.51 -18.46
CA ALA A 715 -22.65 -30.98 -19.57
C ALA A 715 -24.14 -30.52 -19.51
N ARG A 716 -24.47 -29.43 -18.79
CA ARG A 716 -25.79 -28.80 -18.81
C ARG A 716 -25.65 -27.30 -19.12
N GLY A 717 -25.84 -26.95 -20.39
CA GLY A 717 -26.06 -25.56 -20.85
C GLY A 717 -24.83 -24.88 -21.44
N ASP A 718 -25.01 -24.23 -22.59
CA ASP A 718 -24.07 -23.39 -23.35
C ASP A 718 -22.89 -24.08 -24.06
N ARG A 719 -23.09 -24.34 -25.36
CA ARG A 719 -22.03 -24.60 -26.36
C ARG A 719 -21.24 -23.33 -26.75
N LYS A 720 -21.01 -22.38 -25.83
CA LYS A 720 -19.95 -21.38 -26.03
C LYS A 720 -18.65 -22.08 -25.68
N GLY A 721 -17.73 -22.22 -26.64
CA GLY A 721 -16.45 -22.89 -26.39
C GLY A 721 -15.85 -22.34 -25.11
N VAL A 722 -15.65 -23.20 -24.10
CA VAL A 722 -15.06 -22.81 -22.82
C VAL A 722 -13.74 -22.14 -23.14
N ASP A 723 -13.68 -20.83 -22.93
CA ASP A 723 -12.47 -20.05 -23.14
C ASP A 723 -11.42 -20.58 -22.16
N CYS A 724 -10.39 -21.24 -22.69
CA CYS A 724 -9.36 -21.86 -21.89
C CYS A 724 -8.26 -20.81 -21.66
N PRO A 725 -7.95 -20.42 -20.41
CA PRO A 725 -6.91 -19.42 -20.15
C PRO A 725 -5.55 -19.78 -20.78
N SER A 726 -5.23 -21.07 -20.86
CA SER A 726 -4.02 -21.56 -21.56
C SER A 726 -3.98 -21.12 -23.02
N ARG A 727 -5.13 -21.18 -23.72
CA ARG A 727 -5.23 -20.81 -25.13
C ARG A 727 -5.09 -19.31 -25.32
N ARG A 728 -5.71 -18.51 -24.43
CA ARG A 728 -5.52 -17.04 -24.44
C ARG A 728 -4.07 -16.66 -24.25
N ALA A 729 -3.40 -17.22 -23.24
CA ALA A 729 -1.98 -17.00 -23.04
C ALA A 729 -1.13 -17.48 -24.24
N TRP A 730 -1.49 -18.61 -24.85
CA TRP A 730 -0.79 -19.12 -26.03
C TRP A 730 -0.82 -18.14 -27.21
N GLU A 731 -1.98 -17.52 -27.44
CA GLU A 731 -2.19 -16.54 -28.50
C GLU A 731 -1.55 -15.17 -28.15
N GLU A 732 -1.76 -14.68 -26.92
CA GLU A 732 -1.24 -13.40 -26.41
C GLU A 732 0.29 -13.34 -26.45
N PHE A 733 0.97 -14.38 -25.95
CA PHE A 733 2.42 -14.46 -25.90
C PHE A 733 3.05 -15.09 -27.15
N LYS A 734 2.25 -15.43 -28.17
CA LYS A 734 2.69 -16.06 -29.43
C LYS A 734 3.58 -17.29 -29.16
N LEU A 735 3.16 -18.16 -28.25
CA LEU A 735 4.00 -19.27 -27.73
C LEU A 735 4.43 -20.28 -28.80
N HIS A 736 3.70 -20.36 -29.92
CA HIS A 736 4.09 -21.15 -31.10
C HIS A 736 5.45 -20.77 -31.71
N LYS A 737 5.99 -19.59 -31.39
CA LYS A 737 7.33 -19.15 -31.83
C LYS A 737 8.48 -19.75 -31.00
N TYR A 738 8.16 -20.40 -29.89
CA TYR A 738 9.13 -21.02 -29.00
C TYR A 738 8.99 -22.53 -29.06
N ARG A 739 10.14 -23.23 -29.09
CA ARG A 739 10.18 -24.69 -29.05
C ARG A 739 9.59 -25.25 -27.73
N HIS A 740 9.76 -24.50 -26.64
CA HIS A 740 9.29 -24.83 -25.31
C HIS A 740 8.70 -23.56 -24.65
N ALA A 741 7.63 -23.72 -23.87
CA ALA A 741 7.04 -22.63 -23.09
C ALA A 741 6.59 -23.14 -21.72
N ARG A 742 6.62 -22.27 -20.71
CA ARG A 742 6.16 -22.58 -19.35
C ARG A 742 5.42 -21.42 -18.71
N PHE A 743 4.48 -21.77 -17.84
CA PHE A 743 3.99 -20.85 -16.81
C PHE A 743 4.85 -21.03 -15.56
N VAL A 744 5.17 -19.93 -14.88
CA VAL A 744 6.01 -19.94 -13.68
C VAL A 744 5.35 -19.15 -12.55
N LEU A 745 5.60 -19.58 -11.31
CA LEU A 745 5.33 -18.84 -10.08
C LEU A 745 6.63 -18.71 -9.29
N ALA A 746 6.80 -17.60 -8.57
CA ALA A 746 7.96 -17.40 -7.71
C ALA A 746 8.00 -18.49 -6.63
N ALA A 747 9.15 -19.14 -6.42
CA ALA A 747 9.32 -20.07 -5.31
C ALA A 747 9.39 -19.29 -3.98
N LYS A 748 9.04 -19.93 -2.86
CA LYS A 748 9.21 -19.32 -1.52
C LYS A 748 10.68 -19.40 -1.06
N VAL A 749 11.09 -18.51 -0.13
CA VAL A 749 12.46 -18.50 0.46
C VAL A 749 12.79 -19.80 1.17
N VAL A 750 11.86 -20.32 1.99
CA VAL A 750 12.06 -21.56 2.72
C VAL A 750 11.66 -22.72 1.82
N ALA A 751 12.63 -23.58 1.50
CA ALA A 751 12.48 -24.76 0.63
C ALA A 751 11.46 -25.81 1.11
N SER A 752 10.70 -25.55 2.19
CA SER A 752 9.49 -26.30 2.50
C SER A 752 8.42 -25.98 1.44
N SER A 753 8.55 -26.63 0.28
CA SER A 753 7.51 -26.91 -0.72
C SER A 753 6.45 -25.80 -0.83
N GLY A 754 6.66 -24.85 -1.74
CA GLY A 754 5.61 -23.89 -2.05
C GLY A 754 6.04 -22.78 -3.01
N TYR A 755 5.02 -22.17 -3.60
CA TYR A 755 5.13 -21.00 -4.46
C TYR A 755 4.37 -19.82 -3.85
N TYR A 756 4.75 -18.63 -4.27
CA TYR A 756 4.01 -17.40 -4.01
C TYR A 756 2.94 -17.19 -5.09
N VAL A 757 1.73 -16.83 -4.68
CA VAL A 757 0.60 -16.59 -5.58
C VAL A 757 0.24 -15.11 -5.56
N TYR A 758 0.62 -14.40 -6.61
CA TYR A 758 0.11 -13.06 -6.88
C TYR A 758 -1.31 -13.13 -7.44
N ARG A 759 -2.18 -12.23 -7.00
CA ARG A 759 -3.51 -12.06 -7.59
C ARG A 759 -3.55 -10.75 -8.37
N GLY A 760 -4.04 -10.82 -9.61
CA GLY A 760 -4.20 -9.63 -10.44
C GLY A 760 -5.49 -8.87 -10.11
N PRO A 761 -5.75 -7.77 -10.83
CA PRO A 761 -6.97 -6.95 -10.66
C PRO A 761 -8.27 -7.70 -10.99
N ARG A 762 -8.23 -8.77 -11.79
CA ARG A 762 -9.40 -9.67 -12.01
C ARG A 762 -9.41 -10.84 -11.01
N HIS A 763 -8.53 -10.79 -10.00
CA HIS A 763 -8.32 -11.76 -8.93
C HIS A 763 -7.87 -13.15 -9.38
N GLY A 764 -7.44 -13.25 -10.63
CA GLY A 764 -6.80 -14.42 -11.15
C GLY A 764 -5.38 -14.59 -10.64
N THR A 765 -4.86 -15.81 -10.67
CA THR A 765 -3.45 -16.06 -10.35
C THR A 765 -2.56 -15.50 -11.44
N VAL A 766 -1.60 -14.67 -11.08
CA VAL A 766 -0.66 -14.07 -12.02
C VAL A 766 0.52 -15.02 -12.22
N PHE A 767 0.57 -15.64 -13.41
CA PHE A 767 1.70 -16.46 -13.82
C PHE A 767 2.72 -15.61 -14.59
N GLY A 768 4.00 -15.88 -14.37
CA GLY A 768 5.03 -15.50 -15.32
C GLY A 768 4.96 -16.42 -16.54
N VAL A 769 5.24 -15.89 -17.73
CA VAL A 769 5.26 -16.66 -18.97
C VAL A 769 6.67 -16.63 -19.54
N VAL A 770 7.26 -17.80 -19.77
CA VAL A 770 8.63 -17.94 -20.29
C VAL A 770 8.66 -18.83 -21.53
N GLY A 771 9.53 -18.51 -22.49
CA GLY A 771 9.73 -19.27 -23.73
C GLY A 771 11.19 -19.64 -23.96
N SER A 772 11.46 -20.79 -24.57
CA SER A 772 12.82 -21.25 -24.88
C SER A 772 12.89 -21.89 -26.28
N ASN A 773 13.95 -21.58 -27.02
CA ASN A 773 14.35 -22.27 -28.24
C ASN A 773 15.56 -23.19 -28.03
N ASP A 774 16.13 -23.20 -26.83
CA ASP A 774 17.28 -24.02 -26.52
C ASP A 774 16.84 -25.49 -26.32
N LYS A 775 17.45 -26.38 -27.09
CA LYS A 775 17.22 -27.83 -26.99
C LYS A 775 17.59 -28.38 -25.62
N ALA A 776 18.55 -27.76 -24.94
CA ALA A 776 18.99 -28.19 -23.61
C ALA A 776 18.14 -27.58 -22.47
N HIS A 777 17.16 -26.73 -22.78
CA HIS A 777 16.31 -26.03 -21.82
C HIS A 777 17.11 -25.20 -20.79
N LYS A 778 18.32 -24.76 -21.17
CA LYS A 778 19.21 -23.98 -20.30
C LYS A 778 18.98 -22.49 -20.39
N ILE A 779 18.36 -21.99 -21.47
CA ILE A 779 18.15 -20.56 -21.70
C ILE A 779 16.68 -20.29 -21.93
N TRP A 780 16.11 -19.34 -21.18
CA TRP A 780 14.70 -18.96 -21.23
C TRP A 780 14.54 -17.45 -21.43
N HIS A 781 13.50 -17.03 -22.13
CA HIS A 781 13.14 -15.63 -22.32
C HIS A 781 11.91 -15.31 -21.49
N TRP A 782 11.96 -14.24 -20.71
CA TRP A 782 10.79 -13.70 -20.03
C TRP A 782 9.86 -13.03 -21.05
N LEU A 783 8.62 -13.51 -21.16
CA LEU A 783 7.65 -13.01 -22.15
C LEU A 783 6.66 -12.02 -21.53
N GLY A 784 6.42 -12.11 -20.22
CA GLY A 784 5.54 -11.23 -19.47
C GLY A 784 4.77 -11.98 -18.39
N VAL A 785 3.64 -11.39 -17.97
CA VAL A 785 2.77 -11.94 -16.93
C VAL A 785 1.35 -12.14 -17.47
N PHE A 786 0.69 -13.21 -17.04
CA PHE A 786 -0.65 -13.56 -17.46
C PHE A 786 -1.55 -13.81 -16.25
N GLU A 787 -2.69 -13.13 -16.19
CA GLU A 787 -3.69 -13.36 -15.15
C GLU A 787 -4.61 -14.54 -15.51
N TRP A 788 -4.56 -15.58 -14.69
CA TRP A 788 -5.35 -16.79 -14.86
C TRP A 788 -6.71 -16.68 -14.21
N ASP A 789 -7.80 -16.92 -14.95
CA ASP A 789 -9.16 -16.80 -14.40
C ASP A 789 -9.35 -17.58 -13.09
N ALA A 790 -9.85 -16.90 -12.05
CA ALA A 790 -10.02 -17.48 -10.72
C ALA A 790 -10.98 -18.70 -10.70
N ALA A 791 -11.90 -18.77 -11.66
CA ALA A 791 -12.85 -19.89 -11.80
C ALA A 791 -12.31 -21.06 -12.62
N ALA A 792 -11.19 -20.88 -13.34
CA ALA A 792 -10.62 -21.91 -14.21
C ALA A 792 -9.65 -22.81 -13.42
N PRO A 793 -9.62 -24.12 -13.71
CA PRO A 793 -8.62 -25.01 -13.11
C PRO A 793 -7.22 -24.56 -13.53
N TRP A 794 -6.27 -24.70 -12.60
CA TRP A 794 -4.89 -24.34 -12.85
C TRP A 794 -4.24 -25.26 -13.89
N PRO A 795 -3.20 -24.78 -14.61
CA PRO A 795 -2.40 -25.65 -15.45
C PRO A 795 -1.75 -26.76 -14.62
N PRO A 796 -1.48 -27.96 -15.18
CA PRO A 796 -0.81 -29.03 -14.45
C PRO A 796 0.56 -28.56 -13.94
N MET A 797 0.80 -28.73 -12.65
CA MET A 797 2.12 -28.48 -12.07
C MET A 797 3.12 -29.49 -12.63
N ARG A 798 4.27 -29.00 -13.05
CA ARG A 798 5.35 -29.80 -13.62
C ARG A 798 6.42 -30.09 -12.57
N ARG A 799 7.01 -29.03 -12.02
CA ARG A 799 8.05 -29.08 -11.00
C ARG A 799 7.77 -28.01 -9.97
N GLU A 800 7.85 -28.41 -8.71
CA GLU A 800 7.66 -27.47 -7.61
C GLU A 800 8.82 -26.49 -7.48
N VAL A 801 10.05 -26.94 -7.77
CA VAL A 801 11.27 -26.13 -7.74
C VAL A 801 12.09 -26.48 -8.98
N GLU A 802 12.38 -25.48 -9.81
CA GLU A 802 13.18 -25.63 -11.02
C GLU A 802 14.01 -24.38 -11.28
N ASP A 803 15.30 -24.58 -11.54
CA ASP A 803 16.22 -23.51 -11.92
C ASP A 803 15.99 -23.11 -13.39
N ILE A 804 15.86 -21.81 -13.62
CA ILE A 804 15.58 -21.17 -14.90
C ILE A 804 16.55 -20.00 -15.06
N PHE A 805 17.39 -20.08 -16.07
CA PHE A 805 18.24 -18.97 -16.49
C PHE A 805 17.52 -18.10 -17.52
N LEU A 806 17.15 -16.88 -17.13
CA LEU A 806 16.42 -15.91 -17.95
C LEU A 806 17.37 -14.95 -18.68
N VAL A 807 17.13 -14.67 -19.96
CA VAL A 807 17.97 -13.75 -20.78
C VAL A 807 17.22 -12.63 -21.45
#